data_AF-A0A8I1R5P6-F1
#
_entry.id   AF-A0A8I1R5P6-F1
#
_cell.length_a   1.000
_cell.length_b   1.000
_cell.length_c   1.000
_cell.angle_alpha   90.00
_cell.angle_beta   90.00
_cell.angle_gamma   90.00
#
_symmetry.space_group_name_H-M   'P 1'
#
loop_
_entity.id
_entity.type
_entity.pdbx_description
1 polymer ?
#
loop_
_entity_poly.entity_id
_entity_poly.type
_entity_poly.pdbx_seq_one_letter_code
_entity_poly.pdbx_strand_id
1 'polypeptide(L)'
;MSRHAASRQPPLADAPPRFDWRDWLAFVGSVLGTALLVSLVLAAVVLIVSTQANAQTQTQTQTPAPAPAPGDPAIERLPGVASAHDSDRGALLFRTTQGLKAAPLQKSDMHIEVTGPVVRATVTQTFHNPGRDWLEGLYVFPLPDDGAVDRLRMHVGERIVEGRIRERDAARRQYREAAAAGHGASLVEQQRPNLFTARVANIAPGARIAIRIEYQQTLALKDGVWRLRLPTVVAPRYDPDGSVLGPGVTPLLLPAAARGAEDAVNPVAITVRLDAGVPVTTPVSSTHAIRVRSAAPYLHEIALAGGAVADRDFELEWAPKPGTAPAAAFRTERLDDAWYGLLVLAPPLDAHGAQARLPRETTFVIDTSGSMAGASFEQALRALRFGLAQLRPGDSFNVIRFANSHSSLYPAPRPFDETSRREALAWIERLRAEGGTEMRGAIEQALGAPAAPGRVAQVVFMTDGAVGYEADMLTLIERRLGARRFFTVGIGSAPNGWFMRKAAAAGRGSYTYIGRVEEVERRMGELYAKLAHPMVGDLQLRFEGAQPLEAVALPGELYAGEPVVVQARFASAPSAAIVSGTAGGIRWESRVPAAPGEGSGLHAAWARQRIETLGDEIARASGDAASIERLRAQVRDLGLAHHLVTAYTSLVAVDVTPARPADAPLTSTTVPTHLPDGWELEAVLGQGELAQGATPAALHVAAGLLLLALALLPALAPALRARLAAHPAGGAR
;
A
#
# COMPACT_ATOMS: atom_id res chain seq x y z
N MET A 1 -24.38 4.45 -109.28
CA MET A 1 -24.90 3.11 -108.88
C MET A 1 -25.19 3.18 -107.37
N SER A 2 -26.22 2.57 -106.77
CA SER A 2 -27.50 2.05 -107.27
C SER A 2 -28.40 1.64 -106.07
N ARG A 3 -29.71 1.95 -106.10
CA ARG A 3 -30.83 1.37 -105.30
C ARG A 3 -31.03 1.71 -103.79
N HIS A 4 -32.33 1.61 -103.41
CA HIS A 4 -32.98 1.53 -102.08
C HIS A 4 -32.74 2.69 -101.10
N ALA A 5 -33.68 3.60 -100.78
CA ALA A 5 -35.14 3.75 -100.92
C ALA A 5 -36.05 3.17 -99.80
N ALA A 6 -36.99 4.03 -99.34
CA ALA A 6 -38.09 3.82 -98.38
C ALA A 6 -37.74 3.55 -96.89
N SER A 7 -38.57 3.90 -95.90
CA SER A 7 -39.57 5.00 -95.75
C SER A 7 -40.06 5.07 -94.29
N ARG A 8 -40.47 6.27 -93.80
CA ARG A 8 -41.60 6.53 -92.86
C ARG A 8 -41.69 8.02 -92.47
N GLN A 9 -42.86 8.45 -92.04
CA GLN A 9 -43.17 9.85 -91.65
C GLN A 9 -42.92 10.10 -90.15
N PRO A 10 -42.67 11.35 -89.73
CA PRO A 10 -42.67 11.73 -88.32
C PRO A 10 -44.09 12.03 -87.81
N PRO A 11 -44.47 11.55 -86.61
CA PRO A 11 -45.59 12.10 -85.84
C PRO A 11 -45.13 13.26 -84.93
N LEU A 12 -46.11 14.04 -84.48
CA LEU A 12 -45.97 15.31 -83.74
C LEU A 12 -45.16 15.23 -82.43
N ALA A 13 -44.66 16.39 -81.99
CA ALA A 13 -44.00 16.53 -80.70
C ALA A 13 -45.01 16.56 -79.53
N ASP A 14 -44.81 15.68 -78.54
CA ASP A 14 -45.54 15.73 -77.27
C ASP A 14 -45.10 16.92 -76.41
N ALA A 15 -46.04 17.44 -75.62
CA ALA A 15 -45.79 18.55 -74.70
C ALA A 15 -44.94 18.09 -73.48
N PRO A 16 -44.12 18.98 -72.89
CA PRO A 16 -43.36 18.63 -71.69
C PRO A 16 -44.31 18.24 -70.53
N PRO A 17 -43.93 17.25 -69.69
CA PRO A 17 -44.80 16.75 -68.63
C PRO A 17 -45.13 17.84 -67.63
N ARG A 18 -46.42 18.01 -67.34
CA ARG A 18 -46.90 18.92 -66.30
C ARG A 18 -46.56 18.32 -64.93
N PHE A 19 -45.81 19.07 -64.13
CA PHE A 19 -45.53 18.74 -62.74
C PHE A 19 -46.83 18.79 -61.93
N ASP A 20 -47.38 17.63 -61.53
CA ASP A 20 -48.48 17.60 -60.57
C ASP A 20 -47.92 17.73 -59.14
N TRP A 21 -48.38 18.76 -58.45
CA TRP A 21 -48.03 19.03 -57.06
C TRP A 21 -48.56 17.95 -56.11
N ARG A 22 -49.57 17.17 -56.52
CA ARG A 22 -50.15 16.06 -55.75
C ARG A 22 -49.20 14.88 -55.68
N ASP A 23 -48.60 14.49 -56.80
CA ASP A 23 -47.59 13.42 -56.84
C ASP A 23 -46.34 13.82 -56.06
N TRP A 24 -45.95 15.10 -56.13
CA TRP A 24 -44.85 15.63 -55.31
C TRP A 24 -45.17 15.61 -53.81
N LEU A 25 -46.38 15.98 -53.39
CA LEU A 25 -46.81 15.85 -51.99
C LEU A 25 -46.92 14.39 -51.54
N ALA A 26 -47.38 13.48 -52.40
CA ALA A 26 -47.41 12.05 -52.11
C ALA A 26 -46.00 11.47 -51.94
N PHE A 27 -45.05 11.87 -52.79
CA PHE A 27 -43.64 11.53 -52.66
C PHE A 27 -43.02 12.07 -51.36
N VAL A 28 -43.23 13.35 -51.06
CA VAL A 28 -42.74 13.96 -49.81
C VAL A 28 -43.38 13.31 -48.57
N GLY A 29 -44.67 13.00 -48.60
CA GLY A 29 -45.37 12.26 -47.54
C GLY A 29 -44.81 10.84 -47.34
N SER A 30 -44.48 10.13 -48.43
CA SER A 30 -43.82 8.82 -48.40
C SER A 30 -42.42 8.90 -47.77
N VAL A 31 -41.61 9.89 -48.16
CA VAL A 31 -40.26 10.10 -47.61
C VAL A 31 -40.32 10.51 -46.13
N LEU A 32 -41.27 11.36 -45.72
CA LEU A 32 -41.46 11.71 -44.31
C LEU A 32 -41.98 10.53 -43.48
N GLY A 33 -42.93 9.76 -44.00
CA GLY A 33 -43.46 8.57 -43.33
C GLY A 33 -42.39 7.49 -43.13
N THR A 34 -41.57 7.23 -44.14
CA THR A 34 -40.45 6.27 -44.04
C THR A 34 -39.35 6.76 -43.11
N ALA A 35 -38.98 8.06 -43.13
CA ALA A 35 -38.02 8.63 -42.20
C ALA A 35 -38.51 8.58 -40.74
N LEU A 36 -39.80 8.84 -40.49
CA LEU A 36 -40.40 8.72 -39.16
C LEU A 36 -40.43 7.25 -38.68
N LEU A 37 -40.79 6.31 -39.56
CA LEU A 37 -40.80 4.88 -39.26
C LEU A 37 -39.38 4.37 -38.91
N VAL A 38 -38.36 4.74 -39.70
CA VAL A 38 -36.96 4.38 -39.42
C VAL A 38 -36.48 4.98 -38.10
N SER A 39 -36.88 6.22 -37.79
CA SER A 39 -36.54 6.87 -36.52
C SER A 39 -37.19 6.18 -35.32
N LEU A 40 -38.46 5.76 -35.44
CA LEU A 40 -39.17 5.00 -34.41
C LEU A 40 -38.59 3.59 -34.23
N VAL A 41 -38.20 2.91 -35.32
CA VAL A 41 -37.51 1.61 -35.26
C VAL A 41 -36.14 1.74 -34.60
N LEU A 42 -35.35 2.77 -34.92
CA LEU A 42 -34.07 3.04 -34.25
C LEU A 42 -34.25 3.35 -32.76
N ALA A 43 -35.24 4.17 -32.40
CA ALA A 43 -35.56 4.44 -31.00
C ALA A 43 -35.99 3.18 -30.24
N ALA A 44 -36.80 2.31 -30.87
CA ALA A 44 -37.20 1.03 -30.30
C ALA A 44 -36.00 0.06 -30.16
N VAL A 45 -35.09 0.01 -31.14
CA VAL A 45 -33.86 -0.80 -31.05
C VAL A 45 -32.95 -0.29 -29.93
N VAL A 46 -32.77 1.02 -29.78
CA VAL A 46 -31.99 1.59 -28.65
C VAL A 46 -32.65 1.28 -27.29
N LEU A 47 -33.98 1.32 -27.21
CA LEU A 47 -34.72 0.93 -26.00
C LEU A 47 -34.59 -0.57 -25.70
N ILE A 48 -34.62 -1.43 -26.71
CA ILE A 48 -34.43 -2.89 -26.57
C ILE A 48 -32.98 -3.21 -26.17
N VAL A 49 -31.98 -2.56 -26.77
CA VAL A 49 -30.56 -2.78 -26.43
C VAL A 49 -30.24 -2.29 -25.01
N SER A 50 -30.76 -1.12 -24.60
CA SER A 50 -30.57 -0.62 -23.22
C SER A 50 -31.31 -1.43 -22.16
N THR A 51 -32.51 -1.95 -22.46
CA THR A 51 -33.21 -2.87 -21.55
C THR A 51 -32.56 -4.26 -21.50
N GLN A 52 -32.03 -4.78 -22.61
CA GLN A 52 -31.26 -6.03 -22.61
C GLN A 52 -29.91 -5.90 -21.88
N ALA A 53 -29.24 -4.74 -21.96
CA ALA A 53 -28.03 -4.48 -21.17
C ALA A 53 -28.32 -4.61 -19.66
N ASN A 54 -29.37 -3.96 -19.15
CA ASN A 54 -29.80 -4.10 -17.74
C ASN A 54 -30.23 -5.53 -17.39
N ALA A 55 -30.89 -6.26 -18.30
CA ALA A 55 -31.32 -7.64 -18.06
C ALA A 55 -30.13 -8.64 -17.98
N GLN A 56 -29.08 -8.42 -18.77
CA GLN A 56 -27.86 -9.23 -18.70
C GLN A 56 -27.08 -9.01 -17.41
N THR A 57 -27.14 -7.82 -16.81
CA THR A 57 -26.55 -7.54 -15.49
C THR A 57 -27.23 -8.32 -14.34
N GLN A 58 -28.45 -8.84 -14.53
CA GLN A 58 -29.21 -9.55 -13.49
C GLN A 58 -29.32 -11.07 -13.69
N THR A 59 -28.71 -11.64 -14.73
CA THR A 59 -28.90 -13.07 -15.06
C THR A 59 -27.59 -13.83 -15.33
N GLN A 60 -26.71 -13.90 -14.32
CA GLN A 60 -25.72 -14.98 -14.20
C GLN A 60 -25.96 -15.78 -12.92
N THR A 61 -26.76 -16.84 -13.05
CA THR A 61 -27.14 -17.70 -11.93
C THR A 61 -25.95 -18.55 -11.47
N GLN A 62 -25.59 -18.44 -10.19
CA GLN A 62 -24.58 -19.29 -9.58
C GLN A 62 -25.03 -20.76 -9.62
N THR A 63 -24.12 -21.66 -9.99
CA THR A 63 -24.35 -23.11 -9.81
C THR A 63 -24.16 -23.44 -8.33
N PRO A 64 -25.10 -24.12 -7.65
CA PRO A 64 -24.96 -24.41 -6.22
C PRO A 64 -23.85 -25.44 -6.00
N ALA A 65 -22.83 -25.04 -5.22
CA ALA A 65 -21.82 -25.95 -4.71
C ALA A 65 -22.43 -26.95 -3.70
N PRO A 66 -21.88 -28.18 -3.56
CA PRO A 66 -22.35 -29.14 -2.56
C PRO A 66 -22.22 -28.57 -1.15
N ALA A 67 -23.21 -28.87 -0.29
CA ALA A 67 -23.32 -28.26 1.03
C ALA A 67 -22.12 -28.61 1.94
N PRO A 68 -21.53 -27.64 2.66
CA PRO A 68 -20.57 -27.93 3.72
C PRO A 68 -21.26 -28.65 4.90
N ALA A 69 -20.50 -29.48 5.62
CA ALA A 69 -20.98 -30.15 6.83
C ALA A 69 -21.37 -29.12 7.91
N PRO A 70 -22.36 -29.42 8.79
CA PRO A 70 -22.90 -28.44 9.73
C PRO A 70 -21.87 -27.99 10.78
N GLY A 71 -21.53 -26.71 10.74
CA GLY A 71 -20.81 -26.00 11.80
C GLY A 71 -21.76 -25.42 12.85
N ASP A 72 -21.20 -25.05 14.00
CA ASP A 72 -21.91 -24.58 15.21
C ASP A 72 -22.77 -23.32 14.94
N PRO A 73 -24.10 -23.33 15.23
CA PRO A 73 -25.02 -22.25 14.87
C PRO A 73 -24.93 -20.98 15.75
N ALA A 74 -23.90 -20.83 16.59
CA ALA A 74 -23.76 -19.73 17.55
C ALA A 74 -23.43 -18.34 16.94
N ILE A 75 -23.42 -18.18 15.60
CA ILE A 75 -23.12 -16.90 14.92
C ILE A 75 -24.19 -16.57 13.85
N GLU A 76 -25.43 -16.31 14.29
CA GLU A 76 -26.45 -15.65 13.44
C GLU A 76 -26.74 -14.20 13.86
N ARG A 77 -26.49 -13.29 12.92
CA ARG A 77 -27.42 -12.25 12.47
C ARG A 77 -28.18 -11.47 13.56
N LEU A 78 -27.51 -10.49 14.17
CA LEU A 78 -28.21 -9.32 14.72
C LEU A 78 -28.70 -8.41 13.57
N PRO A 79 -30.01 -8.14 13.44
CA PRO A 79 -30.51 -7.17 12.48
C PRO A 79 -30.30 -5.72 12.97
N GLY A 80 -29.98 -4.80 12.06
CA GLY A 80 -30.01 -3.36 12.35
C GLY A 80 -28.73 -2.77 12.97
N VAL A 81 -27.56 -3.01 12.36
CA VAL A 81 -26.36 -2.18 12.57
C VAL A 81 -26.11 -1.38 11.30
N ALA A 82 -26.19 -0.05 11.37
CA ALA A 82 -25.83 0.81 10.24
C ALA A 82 -24.32 0.69 9.95
N SER A 83 -23.95 0.48 8.70
CA SER A 83 -22.55 0.30 8.32
C SER A 83 -21.75 1.59 8.54
N ALA A 84 -20.60 1.44 9.21
CA ALA A 84 -19.72 2.56 9.52
C ALA A 84 -18.61 2.63 8.46
N HIS A 85 -18.58 3.74 7.72
CA HIS A 85 -17.66 3.95 6.60
C HIS A 85 -16.73 5.16 6.82
N ASP A 86 -15.55 5.03 6.20
CA ASP A 86 -14.47 5.97 5.89
C ASP A 86 -13.68 6.59 7.06
N SER A 87 -12.36 6.32 7.14
CA SER A 87 -11.42 7.01 8.04
C SER A 87 -9.92 6.79 7.73
N ASP A 88 -9.33 7.57 6.81
CA ASP A 88 -8.05 7.19 6.18
C ASP A 88 -6.89 8.19 6.40
N ARG A 89 -6.63 8.56 7.66
CA ARG A 89 -5.51 9.45 8.05
C ARG A 89 -5.05 9.23 9.48
N GLY A 90 -3.81 9.66 9.72
CA GLY A 90 -3.37 10.15 11.02
C GLY A 90 -4.06 11.48 11.39
N ALA A 91 -5.39 11.50 11.45
CA ALA A 91 -6.20 12.65 11.85
C ALA A 91 -7.36 12.16 12.72
N LEU A 92 -7.64 12.85 13.82
CA LEU A 92 -8.76 12.52 14.70
C LEU A 92 -10.06 13.03 14.08
N LEU A 93 -10.92 12.14 13.57
CA LEU A 93 -12.15 12.51 12.86
C LEU A 93 -13.32 12.66 13.82
N PHE A 94 -14.03 13.80 13.83
CA PHE A 94 -15.03 14.17 14.86
C PHE A 94 -16.51 14.02 14.47
N ARG A 95 -17.27 13.20 15.21
CA ARG A 95 -18.68 12.83 14.95
C ARG A 95 -19.76 13.94 15.11
N THR A 96 -19.96 14.80 14.10
CA THR A 96 -21.03 15.85 14.08
C THR A 96 -22.32 15.39 13.37
N THR A 97 -23.42 16.16 13.53
CA THR A 97 -24.72 15.97 12.85
C THR A 97 -24.69 16.18 11.34
N GLN A 98 -23.64 16.82 10.80
CA GLN A 98 -23.39 16.95 9.35
C GLN A 98 -22.29 15.99 8.86
N GLY A 99 -21.57 15.31 9.77
CA GLY A 99 -20.55 14.30 9.44
C GLY A 99 -19.39 14.18 10.43
N LEU A 100 -18.50 13.17 10.25
CA LEU A 100 -17.18 13.21 10.85
C LEU A 100 -16.43 14.38 10.23
N LYS A 101 -16.26 15.45 10.97
CA LYS A 101 -15.46 16.60 10.59
C LYS A 101 -14.03 16.34 11.05
N ALA A 102 -13.03 16.35 10.18
CA ALA A 102 -11.65 16.16 10.63
C ALA A 102 -11.29 17.20 11.69
N ALA A 103 -10.69 16.75 12.79
CA ALA A 103 -9.98 17.66 13.67
C ALA A 103 -8.84 18.31 12.90
N PRO A 104 -8.61 19.62 13.08
CA PRO A 104 -7.28 20.18 12.95
C PRO A 104 -6.31 19.40 13.84
N LEU A 105 -5.56 18.46 13.24
CA LEU A 105 -4.30 17.99 13.79
C LEU A 105 -3.36 19.19 13.76
N GLN A 106 -3.07 19.74 14.93
CA GLN A 106 -2.26 20.95 15.02
C GLN A 106 -0.77 20.63 14.94
N LYS A 107 -0.35 19.44 15.42
CA LYS A 107 1.06 19.02 15.40
C LYS A 107 1.24 17.53 15.70
N SER A 108 2.21 16.91 15.02
CA SER A 108 2.85 15.66 15.44
C SER A 108 4.23 15.96 16.04
N ASP A 109 4.47 15.49 17.26
CA ASP A 109 5.78 15.51 17.93
C ASP A 109 6.29 14.08 18.10
N MET A 110 7.44 13.78 17.51
CA MET A 110 8.10 12.48 17.62
C MET A 110 9.44 12.62 18.36
N HIS A 111 9.59 11.87 19.44
CA HIS A 111 10.83 11.75 20.18
C HIS A 111 11.31 10.29 20.15
N ILE A 112 12.51 10.07 19.65
CA ILE A 112 13.08 8.75 19.41
C ILE A 112 14.39 8.62 20.17
N GLU A 113 14.54 7.56 20.95
CA GLU A 113 15.82 7.15 21.52
C GLU A 113 16.31 5.88 20.81
N VAL A 114 17.54 5.90 20.32
CA VAL A 114 18.20 4.74 19.71
C VAL A 114 19.37 4.36 20.60
N THR A 115 19.38 3.13 21.10
CA THR A 115 20.43 2.58 21.97
C THR A 115 20.95 1.28 21.37
N GLY A 116 22.07 1.37 20.64
CA GLY A 116 22.58 0.27 19.83
C GLY A 116 21.53 -0.20 18.79
N PRO A 117 21.12 -1.49 18.77
CA PRO A 117 20.10 -1.99 17.85
C PRO A 117 18.66 -1.70 18.29
N VAL A 118 18.42 -1.15 19.49
CA VAL A 118 17.05 -0.99 20.03
C VAL A 118 16.58 0.45 19.92
N VAL A 119 15.31 0.63 19.54
CA VAL A 119 14.66 1.93 19.39
C VAL A 119 13.46 2.03 20.34
N ARG A 120 13.39 3.10 21.12
CA ARG A 120 12.19 3.52 21.86
C ARG A 120 11.64 4.78 21.21
N ALA A 121 10.41 4.74 20.73
CA ALA A 121 9.75 5.85 20.09
C ALA A 121 8.57 6.35 20.93
N THR A 122 8.43 7.66 21.05
CA THR A 122 7.28 8.36 21.65
C THR A 122 6.69 9.30 20.61
N VAL A 123 5.48 9.00 20.14
CA VAL A 123 4.73 9.84 19.20
C VAL A 123 3.61 10.51 19.97
N THR A 124 3.61 11.85 20.02
CA THR A 124 2.55 12.66 20.63
C THR A 124 1.87 13.50 19.56
N GLN A 125 0.57 13.32 19.33
CA GLN A 125 -0.20 14.06 18.33
C GLN A 125 -1.35 14.83 18.98
N THR A 126 -1.43 16.13 18.65
CA THR A 126 -2.37 17.05 19.30
C THR A 126 -3.46 17.52 18.35
N PHE A 127 -4.70 17.24 18.71
CA PHE A 127 -5.91 17.59 17.97
C PHE A 127 -6.70 18.64 18.74
N HIS A 128 -7.43 19.49 18.03
CA HIS A 128 -8.29 20.52 18.60
C HIS A 128 -9.72 20.38 18.04
N ASN A 129 -10.74 20.60 18.87
CA ASN A 129 -12.16 20.61 18.48
C ASN A 129 -12.66 22.03 18.15
N PRO A 130 -12.77 22.44 16.87
CA PRO A 130 -13.34 23.73 16.48
C PRO A 130 -14.87 23.72 16.42
N GLY A 131 -15.52 22.60 16.74
CA GLY A 131 -16.97 22.44 16.75
C GLY A 131 -17.62 22.98 18.03
N ARG A 132 -18.95 23.09 17.98
CA ARG A 132 -19.79 23.44 19.15
C ARG A 132 -20.41 22.23 19.84
N ASP A 133 -20.20 21.04 19.27
CA ASP A 133 -20.81 19.78 19.69
C ASP A 133 -19.80 18.88 20.41
N TRP A 134 -20.30 17.85 21.10
CA TRP A 134 -19.51 16.77 21.68
C TRP A 134 -19.25 15.68 20.64
N LEU A 135 -18.00 15.24 20.53
CA LEU A 135 -17.53 14.48 19.38
C LEU A 135 -16.83 13.18 19.80
N GLU A 136 -16.98 12.12 19.01
CA GLU A 136 -16.10 10.96 19.03
C GLU A 136 -15.06 11.16 17.94
N GLY A 137 -13.79 10.94 18.29
CA GLY A 137 -12.62 10.89 17.43
C GLY A 137 -12.31 9.48 16.95
N LEU A 138 -11.92 9.32 15.68
CA LEU A 138 -11.21 8.14 15.17
C LEU A 138 -9.93 8.60 14.45
N TYR A 139 -8.78 8.06 14.86
CA TYR A 139 -7.44 8.39 14.39
C TYR A 139 -6.73 7.12 13.92
N VAL A 140 -6.05 7.13 12.76
CA VAL A 140 -5.47 5.92 12.16
C VAL A 140 -4.01 6.14 11.79
N PHE A 141 -3.11 5.28 12.26
CA PHE A 141 -1.67 5.52 12.18
C PHE A 141 -0.86 4.33 11.65
N PRO A 142 0.12 4.59 10.77
CA PRO A 142 1.13 3.61 10.46
C PRO A 142 2.11 3.47 11.63
N LEU A 143 2.78 2.33 11.68
CA LEU A 143 3.99 2.13 12.48
C LEU A 143 5.02 1.34 11.67
N PRO A 144 6.30 1.33 12.10
CA PRO A 144 7.26 0.36 11.58
C PRO A 144 6.71 -1.07 11.64
N ASP A 145 7.02 -1.87 10.64
CA ASP A 145 6.37 -3.16 10.40
C ASP A 145 6.88 -4.31 11.29
N ASP A 146 7.85 -3.99 12.16
CA ASP A 146 8.40 -4.73 13.28
C ASP A 146 8.03 -4.10 14.65
N GLY A 147 7.31 -2.98 14.65
CA GLY A 147 6.99 -2.18 15.83
C GLY A 147 6.06 -2.87 16.83
N ALA A 148 6.37 -2.71 18.12
CA ALA A 148 5.64 -3.23 19.27
C ALA A 148 5.03 -2.07 20.08
N VAL A 149 3.70 -1.91 20.07
CA VAL A 149 3.00 -0.86 20.85
C VAL A 149 2.73 -1.34 22.27
N ASP A 150 3.48 -0.84 23.24
CA ASP A 150 3.35 -1.21 24.66
C ASP A 150 2.60 -0.17 25.51
N ARG A 151 2.46 1.10 25.08
CA ARG A 151 1.76 2.11 25.90
C ARG A 151 0.99 3.15 25.10
N LEU A 152 -0.16 3.52 25.65
CA LEU A 152 -1.03 4.62 25.23
C LEU A 152 -1.31 5.54 26.42
N ARG A 153 -1.19 6.85 26.21
CA ARG A 153 -1.64 7.89 27.15
C ARG A 153 -2.46 8.94 26.41
N MET A 154 -3.67 9.20 26.88
CA MET A 154 -4.56 10.24 26.35
C MET A 154 -4.55 11.42 27.32
N HIS A 155 -4.26 12.62 26.83
CA HIS A 155 -4.35 13.86 27.59
C HIS A 155 -5.63 14.61 27.20
N VAL A 156 -6.51 14.91 28.16
CA VAL A 156 -7.79 15.63 27.93
C VAL A 156 -7.89 16.81 28.89
N GLY A 157 -7.54 18.00 28.38
CA GLY A 157 -7.23 19.14 29.25
C GLY A 157 -5.99 18.82 30.10
N GLU A 158 -6.10 19.00 31.42
CA GLU A 158 -5.01 18.70 32.36
C GLU A 158 -4.95 17.22 32.79
N ARG A 159 -5.97 16.42 32.48
CA ARG A 159 -6.07 15.01 32.88
C ARG A 159 -5.25 14.11 31.95
N ILE A 160 -4.53 13.14 32.54
CA ILE A 160 -3.84 12.08 31.82
C ILE A 160 -4.55 10.76 32.10
N VAL A 161 -4.96 10.07 31.03
CA VAL A 161 -5.63 8.76 31.08
C VAL A 161 -4.71 7.72 30.47
N GLU A 162 -4.22 6.79 31.29
CA GLU A 162 -3.32 5.72 30.83
C GLU A 162 -4.12 4.51 30.34
N GLY A 163 -3.78 4.04 29.13
CA GLY A 163 -4.42 2.87 28.52
C GLY A 163 -3.91 1.58 29.15
N ARG A 164 -4.83 0.69 29.51
CA ARG A 164 -4.53 -0.66 30.04
C ARG A 164 -4.80 -1.69 28.96
N ILE A 165 -3.91 -2.68 28.81
CA ILE A 165 -4.15 -3.78 27.87
C ILE A 165 -5.32 -4.65 28.34
N ARG A 166 -6.16 -5.06 27.40
CA ARG A 166 -7.29 -5.97 27.61
C ARG A 166 -7.47 -6.87 26.38
N GLU A 167 -8.17 -7.98 26.55
CA GLU A 167 -8.71 -8.74 25.42
C GLU A 167 -9.57 -7.83 24.54
N ARG A 168 -9.46 -7.94 23.21
CA ARG A 168 -10.03 -6.97 22.25
C ARG A 168 -11.51 -6.67 22.50
N ASP A 169 -12.33 -7.70 22.67
CA ASP A 169 -13.78 -7.49 22.88
C ASP A 169 -14.13 -7.03 24.32
N ALA A 170 -13.27 -7.28 25.30
CA ALA A 170 -13.41 -6.66 26.64
C ALA A 170 -13.09 -5.16 26.57
N ALA A 171 -12.02 -4.78 25.85
CA ALA A 171 -11.67 -3.39 25.58
C ALA A 171 -12.80 -2.64 24.85
N ARG A 172 -13.40 -3.28 23.82
CA ARG A 172 -14.55 -2.76 23.06
C ARG A 172 -15.84 -2.63 23.87
N ARG A 173 -16.05 -3.47 24.89
CA ARG A 173 -17.18 -3.32 25.84
C ARG A 173 -16.94 -2.12 26.76
N GLN A 174 -15.81 -2.13 27.47
CA GLN A 174 -15.41 -1.05 28.39
C GLN A 174 -15.39 0.34 27.71
N TYR A 175 -14.89 0.43 26.47
CA TYR A 175 -14.91 1.68 25.69
C TYR A 175 -16.34 2.16 25.38
N ARG A 176 -17.24 1.27 24.94
CA ARG A 176 -18.64 1.63 24.60
C ARG A 176 -19.43 2.03 25.83
N GLU A 177 -19.25 1.34 26.94
CA GLU A 177 -19.87 1.65 28.24
C GLU A 177 -19.45 3.05 28.72
N ALA A 178 -18.15 3.34 28.71
CA ALA A 178 -17.61 4.66 29.06
C ALA A 178 -18.09 5.77 28.10
N ALA A 179 -18.09 5.52 26.79
CA ALA A 179 -18.55 6.45 25.77
C ALA A 179 -20.04 6.80 25.93
N ALA A 180 -20.89 5.81 26.22
CA ALA A 180 -22.31 6.01 26.47
C ALA A 180 -22.54 6.87 27.72
N ALA A 181 -21.88 6.53 28.83
CA ALA A 181 -21.96 7.21 30.12
C ALA A 181 -21.25 8.59 30.20
N GLY A 182 -20.81 9.14 29.06
CA GLY A 182 -20.26 10.51 28.99
C GLY A 182 -18.81 10.67 29.49
N HIS A 183 -18.12 9.56 29.80
CA HIS A 183 -16.71 9.55 30.18
C HIS A 183 -15.80 9.80 28.97
N GLY A 184 -14.70 10.53 29.17
CA GLY A 184 -13.62 10.56 28.18
C GLY A 184 -12.97 9.18 28.10
N ALA A 185 -12.93 8.57 26.92
CA ALA A 185 -12.38 7.22 26.75
C ALA A 185 -11.56 7.11 25.48
N SER A 186 -10.60 6.19 25.44
CA SER A 186 -9.86 5.85 24.22
C SER A 186 -9.65 4.35 24.08
N LEU A 187 -9.59 3.88 22.83
CA LEU A 187 -9.39 2.48 22.47
C LEU A 187 -8.41 2.40 21.29
N VAL A 188 -7.23 1.81 21.49
CA VAL A 188 -6.29 1.49 20.41
C VAL A 188 -6.37 0.02 20.04
N GLU A 189 -6.62 -0.24 18.76
CA GLU A 189 -6.63 -1.59 18.17
C GLU A 189 -5.65 -1.69 17.00
N GLN A 190 -5.16 -2.91 16.74
CA GLN A 190 -4.48 -3.25 15.48
C GLN A 190 -5.52 -3.58 14.38
N GLN A 191 -5.35 -2.99 13.19
CA GLN A 191 -6.13 -3.34 11.99
C GLN A 191 -5.33 -4.22 11.03
N ARG A 192 -4.07 -3.86 10.76
CA ARG A 192 -3.10 -4.65 9.97
C ARG A 192 -1.73 -4.62 10.68
N PRO A 193 -0.77 -5.49 10.32
CA PRO A 193 0.52 -5.61 11.04
C PRO A 193 1.30 -4.30 11.24
N ASN A 194 1.17 -3.34 10.32
CA ASN A 194 1.77 -2.00 10.37
C ASN A 194 0.74 -0.86 10.49
N LEU A 195 -0.51 -1.13 10.90
CA LEU A 195 -1.60 -0.15 10.90
C LEU A 195 -2.52 -0.28 12.12
N PHE A 196 -2.70 0.83 12.84
CA PHE A 196 -3.41 0.87 14.12
C PHE A 196 -4.45 1.99 14.14
N THR A 197 -5.55 1.81 14.90
CA THR A 197 -6.63 2.80 15.05
C THR A 197 -6.81 3.17 16.51
N ALA A 198 -6.75 4.46 16.85
CA ALA A 198 -7.16 5.02 18.13
C ALA A 198 -8.55 5.67 18.02
N ARG A 199 -9.55 5.14 18.75
CA ARG A 199 -10.82 5.83 18.99
C ARG A 199 -10.72 6.71 20.23
N VAL A 200 -11.49 7.79 20.30
CA VAL A 200 -11.54 8.73 21.44
C VAL A 200 -12.97 9.25 21.65
N ALA A 201 -13.65 8.86 22.72
CA ALA A 201 -15.02 9.30 23.02
C ALA A 201 -15.06 10.62 23.80
N ASN A 202 -16.18 11.34 23.65
CA ASN A 202 -16.58 12.49 24.47
C ASN A 202 -15.55 13.63 24.52
N ILE A 203 -15.22 14.11 23.33
CA ILE A 203 -14.36 15.27 23.10
C ILE A 203 -15.21 16.53 23.18
N ALA A 204 -14.96 17.39 24.16
CA ALA A 204 -15.75 18.59 24.40
C ALA A 204 -15.56 19.68 23.32
N PRO A 205 -16.54 20.57 23.10
CA PRO A 205 -16.39 21.76 22.26
C PRO A 205 -15.16 22.59 22.65
N GLY A 206 -14.38 23.08 21.68
CA GLY A 206 -13.16 23.86 21.92
C GLY A 206 -11.98 23.09 22.53
N ALA A 207 -12.17 21.82 22.94
CA ALA A 207 -11.15 21.10 23.69
C ALA A 207 -9.97 20.65 22.84
N ARG A 208 -8.86 20.38 23.53
CA ARG A 208 -7.63 19.82 22.97
C ARG A 208 -7.44 18.41 23.51
N ILE A 209 -7.03 17.49 22.65
CA ILE A 209 -6.61 16.14 23.06
C ILE A 209 -5.24 15.87 22.47
N ALA A 210 -4.31 15.39 23.31
CA ALA A 210 -3.06 14.82 22.84
C ALA A 210 -3.06 13.30 23.05
N ILE A 211 -2.85 12.56 21.97
CA ILE A 211 -2.63 11.11 22.00
C ILE A 211 -1.14 10.86 22.00
N ARG A 212 -0.63 10.20 23.05
CA ARG A 212 0.74 9.73 23.14
C ARG A 212 0.78 8.22 23.01
N ILE A 213 1.47 7.74 21.98
CA ILE A 213 1.78 6.34 21.73
C ILE A 213 3.27 6.15 22.02
N GLU A 214 3.62 5.13 22.80
CA GLU A 214 5.01 4.70 22.97
C GLU A 214 5.15 3.28 22.39
N TYR A 215 6.20 3.05 21.60
CA TYR A 215 6.48 1.76 20.97
C TYR A 215 7.99 1.44 20.92
N GLN A 216 8.30 0.16 20.71
CA GLN A 216 9.68 -0.33 20.52
C GLN A 216 9.88 -0.97 19.15
N GLN A 217 11.11 -0.88 18.64
CA GLN A 217 11.56 -1.44 17.36
C GLN A 217 12.99 -1.99 17.50
N THR A 218 13.36 -2.99 16.68
CA THR A 218 14.73 -3.54 16.59
C THR A 218 15.33 -3.27 15.21
N LEU A 219 16.41 -2.51 15.16
CA LEU A 219 17.16 -2.25 13.92
C LEU A 219 18.13 -3.39 13.60
N ALA A 220 18.51 -3.46 12.33
CA ALA A 220 19.55 -4.36 11.83
C ALA A 220 20.63 -3.56 11.08
N LEU A 221 21.90 -3.86 11.33
CA LEU A 221 23.05 -3.32 10.59
C LEU A 221 23.11 -3.99 9.22
N LYS A 222 22.41 -3.43 8.22
CA LYS A 222 22.38 -3.97 6.85
C LYS A 222 23.37 -3.22 5.97
N ASP A 223 24.18 -3.94 5.22
CA ASP A 223 25.15 -3.37 4.26
C ASP A 223 26.21 -2.47 4.94
N GLY A 224 26.47 -2.69 6.24
CA GLY A 224 27.31 -1.83 7.08
C GLY A 224 26.63 -0.55 7.57
N VAL A 225 25.33 -0.38 7.29
CA VAL A 225 24.54 0.82 7.60
C VAL A 225 23.36 0.47 8.52
N TRP A 226 23.18 1.24 9.59
CA TRP A 226 21.95 1.27 10.38
C TRP A 226 20.95 2.20 9.71
N ARG A 227 19.68 1.79 9.65
CA ARG A 227 18.61 2.49 8.92
C ARG A 227 17.38 2.58 9.81
N LEU A 228 17.05 3.78 10.28
CA LEU A 228 15.81 4.06 11.00
C LEU A 228 14.80 4.66 10.02
N ARG A 229 13.67 3.98 9.79
CA ARG A 229 12.54 4.49 8.99
C ARG A 229 11.34 4.70 9.91
N LEU A 230 10.81 5.91 9.97
CA LEU A 230 9.62 6.29 10.72
C LEU A 230 8.47 6.61 9.74
N PRO A 231 7.45 5.75 9.64
CA PRO A 231 6.27 6.04 8.83
C PRO A 231 5.49 7.25 9.34
N THR A 232 5.11 8.17 8.44
CA THR A 232 4.28 9.34 8.81
C THR A 232 2.94 9.41 8.07
N VAL A 233 2.84 8.75 6.91
CA VAL A 233 1.66 8.73 6.03
C VAL A 233 1.26 7.28 5.75
N VAL A 234 0.01 7.04 5.34
CA VAL A 234 -0.44 5.73 4.86
C VAL A 234 -0.82 5.86 3.40
N ALA A 235 -0.23 5.02 2.54
CA ALA A 235 -0.64 4.94 1.15
C ALA A 235 -2.07 4.35 1.02
N PRO A 236 -2.92 4.88 0.13
CA PRO A 236 -4.12 4.20 -0.37
C PRO A 236 -3.75 2.79 -0.89
N ARG A 237 -4.66 1.81 -0.82
CA ARG A 237 -4.39 0.44 -1.31
C ARG A 237 -5.39 -0.01 -2.34
N TYR A 238 -4.93 -0.75 -3.34
CA TYR A 238 -5.74 -1.35 -4.39
C TYR A 238 -6.31 -2.71 -3.96
N ASP A 239 -7.58 -2.97 -4.28
CA ASP A 239 -8.22 -4.28 -4.16
C ASP A 239 -8.89 -4.71 -5.50
N PRO A 240 -8.88 -6.02 -5.86
CA PRO A 240 -9.39 -6.51 -7.16
C PRO A 240 -10.89 -6.31 -7.40
N ASP A 241 -11.68 -6.00 -6.36
CA ASP A 241 -13.10 -5.65 -6.51
C ASP A 241 -13.32 -4.24 -7.07
N GLY A 242 -12.24 -3.48 -7.28
CA GLY A 242 -12.26 -2.11 -7.79
C GLY A 242 -12.30 -1.05 -6.69
N SER A 243 -12.40 -1.44 -5.42
CA SER A 243 -12.29 -0.49 -4.31
C SER A 243 -10.83 -0.08 -4.07
N VAL A 244 -10.60 1.22 -3.95
CA VAL A 244 -9.35 1.72 -3.35
C VAL A 244 -9.56 1.73 -1.84
N LEU A 245 -9.17 0.65 -1.18
CA LEU A 245 -9.23 0.49 0.27
C LEU A 245 -8.20 1.38 0.94
N GLY A 246 -8.68 2.38 1.69
CA GLY A 246 -7.87 3.04 2.69
C GLY A 246 -7.66 2.18 3.96
N PRO A 247 -6.94 2.71 4.95
CA PRO A 247 -6.84 2.28 6.35
C PRO A 247 -8.08 1.77 7.14
N GLY A 248 -9.19 1.35 6.53
CA GLY A 248 -10.41 0.98 7.26
C GLY A 248 -11.47 0.13 6.54
N VAL A 249 -11.14 -0.61 5.47
CA VAL A 249 -12.12 -1.31 4.60
C VAL A 249 -13.01 -0.32 3.82
N THR A 250 -12.47 0.84 3.47
CA THR A 250 -13.26 2.03 3.12
C THR A 250 -12.70 2.82 1.93
N PRO A 251 -13.55 3.36 1.05
CA PRO A 251 -13.14 4.20 -0.07
C PRO A 251 -12.60 5.57 0.37
N LEU A 252 -11.66 6.11 -0.42
CA LEU A 252 -11.04 7.40 -0.12
C LEU A 252 -11.91 8.60 -0.48
N LEU A 253 -12.01 9.53 0.47
CA LEU A 253 -12.42 10.92 0.24
C LEU A 253 -11.18 11.83 0.17
N LEU A 254 -11.23 12.84 -0.71
CA LEU A 254 -10.07 13.62 -1.18
C LEU A 254 -10.29 15.12 -0.94
N PRO A 255 -9.28 15.88 -0.44
CA PRO A 255 -9.47 17.27 -0.09
C PRO A 255 -9.42 18.16 -1.34
N ALA A 256 -10.22 19.23 -1.34
CA ALA A 256 -9.90 20.38 -2.18
C ALA A 256 -8.51 20.92 -1.81
N ALA A 257 -7.69 21.21 -2.82
CA ALA A 257 -6.26 21.49 -2.64
C ALA A 257 -5.98 22.63 -1.64
N ALA A 258 -5.09 22.37 -0.67
CA ALA A 258 -4.55 23.39 0.22
C ALA A 258 -3.70 24.40 -0.58
N ARG A 259 -3.77 25.68 -0.20
CA ARG A 259 -3.15 26.78 -0.95
C ARG A 259 -2.12 27.55 -0.12
N GLY A 260 -0.86 27.15 -0.23
CA GLY A 260 0.28 27.92 0.30
C GLY A 260 0.93 27.30 1.54
N ALA A 261 2.05 27.89 1.95
CA ALA A 261 2.95 27.32 2.97
C ALA A 261 2.64 27.77 4.41
N GLU A 262 1.82 28.81 4.61
CA GLU A 262 1.39 29.26 5.94
C GLU A 262 0.24 28.39 6.49
N ASP A 263 -0.60 27.82 5.61
CA ASP A 263 -1.62 26.81 5.92
C ASP A 263 -1.03 25.38 5.96
N ALA A 264 0.09 25.19 6.66
CA ALA A 264 0.79 23.90 6.73
C ALA A 264 -0.01 22.84 7.50
N VAL A 265 -0.83 22.06 6.78
CA VAL A 265 -1.63 20.95 7.33
C VAL A 265 -0.71 19.83 7.84
N ASN A 266 -1.00 19.31 9.04
CA ASN A 266 -0.29 18.20 9.69
C ASN A 266 1.24 18.41 9.86
N PRO A 267 1.69 19.47 10.56
CA PRO A 267 3.13 19.72 10.73
C PRO A 267 3.77 18.68 11.67
N VAL A 268 4.98 18.28 11.32
CA VAL A 268 5.77 17.23 11.97
C VAL A 268 7.04 17.82 12.58
N ALA A 269 7.33 17.46 13.83
CA ALA A 269 8.62 17.65 14.47
C ALA A 269 9.20 16.29 14.88
N ILE A 270 10.42 15.98 14.44
CA ILE A 270 11.15 14.75 14.79
C ILE A 270 12.42 15.14 15.54
N THR A 271 12.67 14.45 16.66
CA THR A 271 13.91 14.51 17.43
C THR A 271 14.41 13.09 17.69
N VAL A 272 15.72 12.86 17.50
CA VAL A 272 16.36 11.56 17.72
C VAL A 272 17.57 11.74 18.62
N ARG A 273 17.63 11.01 19.74
CA ARG A 273 18.85 10.80 20.53
C ARG A 273 19.45 9.46 20.12
N LEU A 274 20.53 9.50 19.34
CA LEU A 274 21.25 8.32 18.90
C LEU A 274 22.44 8.08 19.81
N ASP A 275 22.38 7.03 20.63
CA ASP A 275 23.51 6.44 21.33
C ASP A 275 23.88 5.10 20.66
N ALA A 276 24.90 5.15 19.81
CA ALA A 276 25.34 3.98 19.06
C ALA A 276 26.20 3.02 19.90
N GLY A 277 26.67 3.42 21.09
CA GLY A 277 27.64 2.68 21.91
C GLY A 277 29.04 2.50 21.30
N VAL A 278 29.22 2.79 20.01
CA VAL A 278 30.49 2.75 19.25
C VAL A 278 30.62 3.99 18.36
N PRO A 279 31.83 4.42 17.98
CA PRO A 279 32.00 5.54 17.06
C PRO A 279 31.30 5.32 15.71
N VAL A 280 30.56 6.32 15.23
CA VAL A 280 29.80 6.28 13.97
C VAL A 280 30.15 7.42 13.02
N THR A 281 29.76 7.30 11.76
CA THR A 281 29.68 8.42 10.82
C THR A 281 28.63 9.44 11.30
N THR A 282 28.77 10.70 10.91
CA THR A 282 27.68 11.69 11.09
C THR A 282 26.39 11.12 10.48
N PRO A 283 25.27 11.05 11.22
CA PRO A 283 24.00 10.60 10.67
C PRO A 283 23.51 11.51 9.55
N VAL A 284 22.89 10.90 8.52
CA VAL A 284 22.33 11.60 7.35
C VAL A 284 20.88 11.16 7.15
N SER A 285 20.03 12.05 6.62
CA SER A 285 18.67 11.71 6.20
C SER A 285 18.56 11.86 4.69
N SER A 286 17.97 10.87 4.03
CA SER A 286 17.68 10.94 2.58
C SER A 286 16.38 11.68 2.29
N THR A 287 15.40 11.69 3.21
CA THR A 287 14.06 12.24 2.95
C THR A 287 13.80 13.62 3.57
N HIS A 288 14.57 14.04 4.58
CA HIS A 288 14.35 15.30 5.30
C HIS A 288 15.66 16.07 5.54
N ALA A 289 15.60 17.41 5.52
CA ALA A 289 16.72 18.23 5.98
C ALA A 289 16.84 18.15 7.51
N ILE A 290 18.04 17.84 8.02
CA ILE A 290 18.31 17.64 9.45
C ILE A 290 19.45 18.53 9.97
N ARG A 291 19.41 18.83 11.27
CA ARG A 291 20.52 19.39 12.06
C ARG A 291 21.05 18.29 12.98
N VAL A 292 22.37 18.14 13.06
CA VAL A 292 23.03 17.13 13.91
C VAL A 292 23.96 17.83 14.90
N ARG A 293 23.78 17.58 16.19
CA ARG A 293 24.70 17.96 17.27
C ARG A 293 25.38 16.70 17.81
N SER A 294 26.68 16.59 17.58
CA SER A 294 27.48 15.48 18.10
C SER A 294 27.98 15.82 19.51
N ALA A 295 27.51 15.10 20.52
CA ALA A 295 27.96 15.24 21.91
C ALA A 295 29.20 14.37 22.19
N ALA A 296 29.29 13.20 21.55
CA ALA A 296 30.46 12.34 21.53
C ALA A 296 30.58 11.64 20.15
N PRO A 297 31.68 10.92 19.84
CA PRO A 297 31.82 10.19 18.57
C PRO A 297 30.78 9.08 18.32
N TYR A 298 30.02 8.72 19.37
CA TYR A 298 28.99 7.67 19.40
C TYR A 298 27.61 8.21 19.83
N LEU A 299 27.50 9.49 20.21
CA LEU A 299 26.31 10.10 20.79
C LEU A 299 25.94 11.37 20.02
N HIS A 300 24.80 11.33 19.33
CA HIS A 300 24.31 12.39 18.46
C HIS A 300 22.86 12.76 18.80
N GLU A 301 22.57 14.05 18.79
CA GLU A 301 21.22 14.59 18.80
C GLU A 301 20.88 15.08 17.39
N ILE A 302 19.76 14.60 16.84
CA ILE A 302 19.28 14.96 15.51
C ILE A 302 17.89 15.60 15.64
N ALA A 303 17.66 16.69 14.90
CA ALA A 303 16.35 17.32 14.76
C ALA A 303 16.13 17.79 13.32
N LEU A 304 14.87 17.97 12.92
CA LEU A 304 14.55 18.54 11.60
C LEU A 304 15.09 19.98 11.47
N ALA A 305 15.58 20.33 10.28
CA ALA A 305 16.23 21.62 10.02
C ALA A 305 15.26 22.78 9.75
N GLY A 306 13.98 22.47 9.51
CA GLY A 306 12.89 23.41 9.29
C GLY A 306 11.55 22.74 9.59
N GLY A 307 10.45 23.38 9.20
CA GLY A 307 9.12 22.74 9.24
C GLY A 307 9.03 21.60 8.22
N ALA A 308 8.34 20.52 8.59
CA ALA A 308 8.00 19.41 7.72
C ALA A 308 6.51 19.04 7.91
N VAL A 309 5.95 18.25 6.99
CA VAL A 309 4.56 17.75 7.04
C VAL A 309 4.55 16.23 6.93
N ALA A 310 3.45 15.60 7.33
CA ALA A 310 3.29 14.14 7.31
C ALA A 310 2.93 13.59 5.90
N ASP A 311 3.81 13.77 4.91
CA ASP A 311 3.59 13.39 3.50
C ASP A 311 4.53 12.29 2.97
N ARG A 312 5.61 11.97 3.71
CA ARG A 312 6.65 11.01 3.33
C ARG A 312 7.33 10.43 4.58
N ASP A 313 7.84 9.22 4.48
CA ASP A 313 8.52 8.61 5.63
C ASP A 313 9.85 9.30 5.97
N PHE A 314 10.18 9.41 7.25
CA PHE A 314 11.49 9.90 7.69
C PHE A 314 12.50 8.76 7.73
N GLU A 315 13.57 8.85 6.94
CA GLU A 315 14.70 7.92 6.99
C GLU A 315 15.96 8.59 7.56
N LEU A 316 16.66 7.90 8.45
CA LEU A 316 17.96 8.28 9.00
C LEU A 316 18.95 7.11 8.84
N GLU A 317 20.07 7.34 8.16
CA GLU A 317 21.16 6.38 7.96
C GLU A 317 22.42 6.79 8.73
N TRP A 318 23.12 5.82 9.31
CA TRP A 318 24.47 5.99 9.87
C TRP A 318 25.24 4.66 9.84
N ALA A 319 26.57 4.71 9.73
CA ALA A 319 27.44 3.54 9.75
C ALA A 319 28.42 3.60 10.95
N PRO A 320 28.81 2.46 11.56
CA PRO A 320 29.97 2.44 12.44
C PRO A 320 31.23 2.88 11.68
N LYS A 321 32.20 3.50 12.37
CA LYS A 321 33.50 3.81 11.74
C LYS A 321 34.27 2.51 11.41
N PRO A 322 35.12 2.51 10.38
CA PRO A 322 35.98 1.36 10.08
C PRO A 322 36.76 0.89 11.31
N GLY A 323 36.74 -0.41 11.58
CA GLY A 323 37.36 -1.01 12.77
C GLY A 323 36.57 -0.86 14.09
N THR A 324 35.43 -0.16 14.11
CA THR A 324 34.60 0.01 15.33
C THR A 324 33.19 -0.58 15.22
N ALA A 325 32.85 -1.22 14.10
CA ALA A 325 31.61 -1.99 13.99
C ALA A 325 31.65 -3.20 14.96
N PRO A 326 30.65 -3.37 15.85
CA PRO A 326 30.51 -4.62 16.58
C PRO A 326 30.11 -5.69 15.56
N ALA A 327 31.06 -6.56 15.20
CA ALA A 327 30.75 -7.74 14.37
C ALA A 327 29.64 -8.59 15.00
N ALA A 328 29.54 -8.57 16.33
CA ALA A 328 28.42 -9.14 17.06
C ALA A 328 28.07 -8.34 18.33
N ALA A 329 26.82 -8.43 18.75
CA ALA A 329 26.35 -8.04 20.08
C ALA A 329 25.24 -9.00 20.54
N PHE A 330 25.34 -9.51 21.77
CA PHE A 330 24.26 -10.26 22.43
C PHE A 330 23.88 -9.53 23.72
N ARG A 331 22.66 -8.98 23.75
CA ARG A 331 22.10 -8.25 24.90
C ARG A 331 21.08 -9.11 25.62
N THR A 332 21.06 -9.00 26.95
CA THR A 332 20.14 -9.74 27.82
C THR A 332 19.44 -8.83 28.82
N GLU A 333 18.15 -9.04 29.01
CA GLU A 333 17.26 -8.31 29.92
C GLU A 333 16.49 -9.33 30.77
N ARG A 334 16.26 -9.03 32.06
CA ARG A 334 15.34 -9.79 32.93
C ARG A 334 14.04 -9.01 33.05
N LEU A 335 12.91 -9.67 32.83
CA LEU A 335 11.58 -9.19 33.19
C LEU A 335 10.85 -10.30 33.94
N ASP A 336 10.32 -9.96 35.11
CA ASP A 336 9.76 -10.91 36.07
C ASP A 336 10.70 -12.11 36.26
N ASP A 337 10.23 -13.34 36.05
CA ASP A 337 11.04 -14.56 36.19
C ASP A 337 11.64 -15.10 34.88
N ALA A 338 11.57 -14.32 33.79
CA ALA A 338 12.13 -14.68 32.49
C ALA A 338 13.29 -13.78 32.06
N TRP A 339 14.16 -14.34 31.24
CA TRP A 339 15.26 -13.64 30.58
C TRP A 339 15.01 -13.54 29.08
N TYR A 340 15.31 -12.39 28.49
CA TYR A 340 15.08 -12.06 27.10
C TYR A 340 16.40 -11.66 26.46
N GLY A 341 16.75 -12.29 25.34
CA GLY A 341 18.00 -12.08 24.63
C GLY A 341 17.77 -11.54 23.22
N LEU A 342 18.57 -10.54 22.81
CA LEU A 342 18.68 -10.05 21.43
C LEU A 342 20.12 -10.24 20.95
N LEU A 343 20.29 -11.10 19.95
CA LEU A 343 21.53 -11.31 19.21
C LEU A 343 21.47 -10.56 17.87
N VAL A 344 22.51 -9.78 17.59
CA VAL A 344 22.82 -9.24 16.25
C VAL A 344 24.24 -9.65 15.91
N LEU A 345 24.43 -10.36 14.79
CA LEU A 345 25.72 -10.86 14.33
C LEU A 345 25.88 -10.68 12.83
N ALA A 346 26.84 -9.86 12.41
CA ALA A 346 27.23 -9.77 11.01
C ALA A 346 28.13 -10.97 10.62
N PRO A 347 27.95 -11.58 9.44
CA PRO A 347 28.85 -12.62 8.96
C PRO A 347 30.23 -12.06 8.58
N PRO A 348 31.29 -12.88 8.61
CA PRO A 348 32.62 -12.48 8.15
C PRO A 348 32.61 -12.22 6.65
N LEU A 349 32.81 -10.96 6.24
CA LEU A 349 32.79 -10.55 4.83
C LEU A 349 33.94 -11.18 4.01
N ASP A 350 35.07 -11.46 4.67
CA ASP A 350 36.31 -11.92 4.04
C ASP A 350 36.39 -13.45 3.85
N ALA A 351 35.34 -14.20 4.25
CA ALA A 351 35.33 -15.67 4.25
C ALA A 351 35.16 -16.31 2.85
N HIS A 352 35.67 -15.67 1.79
CA HIS A 352 35.43 -16.03 0.40
C HIS A 352 36.72 -16.16 -0.41
N GLY A 353 37.11 -17.42 -0.66
CA GLY A 353 37.90 -17.74 -1.85
C GLY A 353 37.10 -17.48 -3.13
N ALA A 354 37.78 -17.36 -4.27
CA ALA A 354 37.19 -17.00 -5.55
C ALA A 354 36.31 -18.14 -6.16
N GLN A 355 35.11 -18.33 -5.62
CA GLN A 355 34.11 -19.22 -6.21
C GLN A 355 33.58 -18.65 -7.54
N ALA A 356 33.35 -19.52 -8.52
CA ALA A 356 32.83 -19.13 -9.82
C ALA A 356 31.35 -18.70 -9.74
N ARG A 357 31.01 -17.55 -10.33
CA ARG A 357 29.62 -17.09 -10.49
C ARG A 357 28.84 -18.11 -11.33
N LEU A 358 27.85 -18.77 -10.72
CA LEU A 358 26.84 -19.52 -11.46
C LEU A 358 26.04 -18.57 -12.37
N PRO A 359 25.70 -18.97 -13.62
CA PRO A 359 24.82 -18.19 -14.47
C PRO A 359 23.44 -17.99 -13.84
N ARG A 360 22.84 -16.82 -14.06
CA ARG A 360 21.52 -16.47 -13.51
C ARG A 360 20.39 -16.71 -14.50
N GLU A 361 19.19 -16.79 -13.98
CA GLU A 361 17.91 -16.65 -14.69
C GLU A 361 17.12 -15.59 -13.93
N THR A 362 17.03 -14.36 -14.43
CA THR A 362 16.46 -13.22 -13.69
C THR A 362 15.15 -12.74 -14.32
N THR A 363 14.02 -12.97 -13.65
CA THR A 363 12.73 -12.37 -14.03
C THR A 363 12.57 -11.04 -13.28
N PHE A 364 12.63 -9.94 -14.01
CA PHE A 364 12.24 -8.63 -13.51
C PHE A 364 10.72 -8.52 -13.55
N VAL A 365 10.11 -8.04 -12.46
CA VAL A 365 8.69 -7.75 -12.40
C VAL A 365 8.54 -6.29 -11.95
N ILE A 366 7.98 -5.45 -12.82
CA ILE A 366 7.83 -4.01 -12.60
C ILE A 366 6.35 -3.63 -12.53
N ASP A 367 5.99 -2.94 -11.48
CA ASP A 367 4.70 -2.29 -11.32
C ASP A 367 4.60 -1.05 -12.22
N THR A 368 3.50 -0.95 -12.95
CA THR A 368 3.18 0.16 -13.85
C THR A 368 1.75 0.65 -13.63
N SER A 369 1.24 0.52 -12.40
CA SER A 369 -0.04 1.09 -11.95
C SER A 369 0.02 2.61 -11.76
N GLY A 370 -1.13 3.23 -11.48
CA GLY A 370 -1.27 4.69 -11.32
C GLY A 370 -0.65 5.26 -10.04
N SER A 371 -0.51 4.48 -8.97
CA SER A 371 0.23 4.89 -7.77
C SER A 371 1.74 4.96 -8.00
N MET A 372 2.23 4.22 -8.99
CA MET A 372 3.60 4.31 -9.47
C MET A 372 3.86 5.55 -10.34
N ALA A 373 2.91 6.46 -10.56
CA ALA A 373 3.11 7.66 -11.38
C ALA A 373 4.19 8.63 -10.83
N GLY A 374 4.54 9.64 -11.64
CA GLY A 374 5.55 10.64 -11.28
C GLY A 374 6.91 10.04 -10.93
N ALA A 375 7.47 10.44 -9.79
CA ALA A 375 8.82 10.08 -9.35
C ALA A 375 8.99 8.58 -9.04
N SER A 376 7.93 7.89 -8.62
CA SER A 376 7.94 6.44 -8.39
C SER A 376 8.25 5.68 -9.69
N PHE A 377 7.74 6.15 -10.82
CA PHE A 377 7.97 5.52 -12.11
C PHE A 377 9.42 5.66 -12.55
N GLU A 378 10.01 6.85 -12.38
CA GLU A 378 11.42 7.06 -12.69
C GLU A 378 12.32 6.15 -11.83
N GLN A 379 12.03 6.04 -10.53
CA GLN A 379 12.75 5.14 -9.63
C GLN A 379 12.71 3.69 -10.12
N ALA A 380 11.52 3.17 -10.44
CA ALA A 380 11.34 1.80 -10.92
C ALA A 380 12.01 1.56 -12.28
N LEU A 381 11.84 2.46 -13.26
CA LEU A 381 12.49 2.36 -14.57
C LEU A 381 14.02 2.45 -14.46
N ARG A 382 14.56 3.30 -13.58
CA ARG A 382 16.01 3.44 -13.34
C ARG A 382 16.57 2.21 -12.64
N ALA A 383 15.84 1.64 -11.67
CA ALA A 383 16.19 0.39 -10.99
C ALA A 383 16.21 -0.81 -11.95
N LEU A 384 15.23 -0.90 -12.85
CA LEU A 384 15.14 -1.91 -13.89
C LEU A 384 16.28 -1.79 -14.91
N ARG A 385 16.57 -0.57 -15.41
CA ARG A 385 17.71 -0.31 -16.32
C ARG A 385 19.05 -0.65 -15.66
N PHE A 386 19.24 -0.30 -14.39
CA PHE A 386 20.43 -0.68 -13.62
C PHE A 386 20.54 -2.21 -13.51
N GLY A 387 19.43 -2.91 -13.22
CA GLY A 387 19.41 -4.36 -13.12
C GLY A 387 19.78 -5.09 -14.42
N LEU A 388 19.27 -4.62 -15.57
CA LEU A 388 19.69 -5.14 -16.88
C LEU A 388 21.19 -4.94 -17.16
N ALA A 389 21.80 -3.87 -16.62
CA ALA A 389 23.24 -3.62 -16.76
C ALA A 389 24.13 -4.53 -15.87
N GLN A 390 23.56 -5.28 -14.92
CA GLN A 390 24.29 -6.24 -14.06
C GLN A 390 24.28 -7.69 -14.58
N LEU A 391 23.57 -7.93 -15.70
CA LEU A 391 23.58 -9.19 -16.43
C LEU A 391 24.89 -9.33 -17.23
N ARG A 392 25.31 -10.57 -17.45
CA ARG A 392 26.55 -10.94 -18.17
C ARG A 392 26.26 -11.97 -19.26
N PRO A 393 27.11 -12.06 -20.31
CA PRO A 393 27.02 -13.16 -21.27
C PRO A 393 26.95 -14.51 -20.56
N GLY A 394 25.94 -15.31 -20.90
CA GLY A 394 25.63 -16.58 -20.24
C GLY A 394 24.46 -16.53 -19.25
N ASP A 395 24.11 -15.36 -18.69
CA ASP A 395 22.86 -15.19 -17.93
C ASP A 395 21.63 -15.23 -18.87
N SER A 396 20.44 -15.46 -18.30
CA SER A 396 19.16 -15.30 -18.98
C SER A 396 18.22 -14.38 -18.19
N PHE A 397 17.27 -13.72 -18.86
CA PHE A 397 16.32 -12.82 -18.23
C PHE A 397 14.96 -12.74 -18.92
N ASN A 398 13.96 -12.23 -18.19
CA ASN A 398 12.70 -11.75 -18.75
C ASN A 398 12.26 -10.49 -18.00
N VAL A 399 11.38 -9.69 -18.59
CA VAL A 399 10.73 -8.56 -17.91
C VAL A 399 9.22 -8.73 -17.99
N ILE A 400 8.53 -8.59 -16.87
CA ILE A 400 7.07 -8.62 -16.75
C ILE A 400 6.62 -7.26 -16.21
N ARG A 401 5.67 -6.60 -16.87
CA ARG A 401 4.97 -5.43 -16.30
C ARG A 401 3.63 -5.86 -15.75
N PHE A 402 3.14 -5.18 -14.72
CA PHE A 402 1.76 -5.34 -14.24
C PHE A 402 1.10 -4.02 -13.86
N ALA A 403 -0.20 -3.96 -14.11
CA ALA A 403 -1.14 -2.90 -13.75
C ALA A 403 -2.53 -3.55 -13.61
N ASN A 404 -3.59 -3.05 -14.25
CA ASN A 404 -4.87 -3.77 -14.47
C ASN A 404 -4.72 -5.17 -15.11
N SER A 405 -3.56 -5.43 -15.73
CA SER A 405 -3.21 -6.70 -16.37
C SER A 405 -1.69 -6.88 -16.31
N HIS A 406 -1.19 -8.09 -16.52
CA HIS A 406 0.25 -8.34 -16.67
C HIS A 406 0.62 -8.68 -18.12
N SER A 407 1.85 -8.38 -18.53
CA SER A 407 2.42 -8.84 -19.79
C SER A 407 3.94 -8.92 -19.73
N SER A 408 4.53 -9.87 -20.45
CA SER A 408 5.97 -10.08 -20.49
C SER A 408 6.60 -9.65 -21.81
N LEU A 409 7.87 -9.23 -21.74
CA LEU A 409 8.74 -8.92 -22.88
C LEU A 409 8.94 -10.17 -23.76
N TYR A 410 9.15 -11.32 -23.14
CA TYR A 410 9.29 -12.62 -23.80
C TYR A 410 8.31 -13.66 -23.21
N PRO A 411 7.90 -14.69 -23.97
CA PRO A 411 7.11 -15.81 -23.44
C PRO A 411 7.87 -16.63 -22.37
N ALA A 412 9.20 -16.66 -22.44
CA ALA A 412 10.09 -17.36 -21.50
C ALA A 412 11.43 -16.60 -21.39
N PRO A 413 12.25 -16.81 -20.35
CA PRO A 413 13.54 -16.14 -20.20
C PRO A 413 14.49 -16.37 -21.39
N ARG A 414 15.00 -15.28 -21.96
CA ARG A 414 15.93 -15.28 -23.09
C ARG A 414 17.37 -15.08 -22.61
N PRO A 415 18.39 -15.67 -23.28
CA PRO A 415 19.79 -15.33 -23.00
C PRO A 415 20.08 -13.82 -23.10
N PHE A 416 20.98 -13.34 -22.25
CA PHE A 416 21.43 -11.96 -22.28
C PHE A 416 22.53 -11.75 -23.34
N ASP A 417 22.21 -10.94 -24.35
CA ASP A 417 23.07 -10.53 -25.44
C ASP A 417 22.73 -9.07 -25.84
N GLU A 418 23.56 -8.42 -26.67
CA GLU A 418 23.34 -7.01 -27.05
C GLU A 418 22.06 -6.78 -27.87
N THR A 419 21.47 -7.82 -28.48
CA THR A 419 20.18 -7.72 -29.17
C THR A 419 19.03 -7.83 -28.17
N SER A 420 19.02 -8.83 -27.29
CA SER A 420 17.99 -8.91 -26.23
C SER A 420 18.04 -7.72 -25.27
N ARG A 421 19.22 -7.17 -24.98
CA ARG A 421 19.40 -5.91 -24.24
C ARG A 421 18.74 -4.72 -24.94
N ARG A 422 18.96 -4.52 -26.24
CA ARG A 422 18.37 -3.41 -27.02
C ARG A 422 16.85 -3.55 -27.14
N GLU A 423 16.35 -4.76 -27.37
CA GLU A 423 14.91 -5.06 -27.35
C GLU A 423 14.27 -4.69 -26.00
N ALA A 424 14.91 -5.08 -24.88
CA ALA A 424 14.43 -4.79 -23.53
C ALA A 424 14.41 -3.28 -23.23
N LEU A 425 15.48 -2.55 -23.57
CA LEU A 425 15.54 -1.10 -23.37
C LEU A 425 14.45 -0.37 -24.16
N ALA A 426 14.27 -0.72 -25.44
CA ALA A 426 13.22 -0.15 -26.28
C ALA A 426 11.79 -0.49 -25.77
N TRP A 427 11.60 -1.64 -25.12
CA TRP A 427 10.33 -1.99 -24.48
C TRP A 427 10.08 -1.17 -23.20
N ILE A 428 11.11 -1.00 -22.37
CA ILE A 428 11.08 -0.17 -21.15
C ILE A 428 10.72 1.29 -21.45
N GLU A 429 11.22 1.85 -22.55
CA GLU A 429 10.89 3.22 -23.01
C GLU A 429 9.41 3.42 -23.38
N ARG A 430 8.67 2.34 -23.65
CA ARG A 430 7.23 2.37 -23.98
C ARG A 430 6.31 2.14 -22.79
N LEU A 431 6.84 1.77 -21.62
CA LEU A 431 6.03 1.60 -20.41
C LEU A 431 5.46 2.95 -19.92
N ARG A 432 4.24 2.93 -19.37
CA ARG A 432 3.56 4.08 -18.75
C ARG A 432 2.93 3.62 -17.42
N ALA A 433 2.78 4.53 -16.46
CA ALA A 433 2.14 4.28 -15.18
C ALA A 433 0.63 4.58 -15.30
N GLU A 434 -0.21 3.56 -15.32
CA GLU A 434 -1.66 3.68 -15.56
C GLU A 434 -2.45 2.47 -15.02
N GLY A 435 -3.62 2.71 -14.40
CA GLY A 435 -4.52 1.66 -13.91
C GLY A 435 -4.22 1.12 -12.50
N GLY A 436 -4.95 0.08 -12.08
CA GLY A 436 -4.79 -0.59 -10.79
C GLY A 436 -3.61 -1.57 -10.71
N THR A 437 -3.60 -2.42 -9.69
CA THR A 437 -2.39 -3.12 -9.21
C THR A 437 -2.60 -4.65 -9.09
N GLU A 438 -2.89 -5.33 -10.21
CA GLU A 438 -3.11 -6.79 -10.28
C GLU A 438 -1.80 -7.59 -10.29
N MET A 439 -1.17 -7.72 -9.12
CA MET A 439 0.11 -8.43 -8.99
C MET A 439 0.00 -9.96 -9.06
N ARG A 440 -1.19 -10.55 -8.80
CA ARG A 440 -1.38 -12.02 -8.72
C ARG A 440 -0.85 -12.74 -9.96
N GLY A 441 -1.36 -12.37 -11.13
CA GLY A 441 -0.97 -13.01 -12.39
C GLY A 441 0.50 -12.81 -12.75
N ALA A 442 1.09 -11.67 -12.38
CA ALA A 442 2.51 -11.41 -12.59
C ALA A 442 3.42 -12.27 -11.70
N ILE A 443 3.03 -12.48 -10.44
CA ILE A 443 3.73 -13.39 -9.51
C ILE A 443 3.56 -14.85 -9.97
N GLU A 444 2.35 -15.24 -10.41
CA GLU A 444 2.09 -16.57 -10.98
C GLU A 444 2.93 -16.83 -12.25
N GLN A 445 3.04 -15.86 -13.17
CA GLN A 445 3.89 -15.97 -14.35
C GLN A 445 5.38 -16.03 -13.97
N ALA A 446 5.84 -15.19 -13.04
CA ALA A 446 7.24 -15.11 -12.62
C ALA A 446 7.74 -16.39 -11.91
N LEU A 447 6.85 -17.12 -11.23
CA LEU A 447 7.16 -18.35 -10.51
C LEU A 447 6.78 -19.63 -11.29
N GLY A 448 5.91 -19.53 -12.32
CA GLY A 448 5.25 -20.68 -12.94
C GLY A 448 6.09 -21.59 -13.85
N ALA A 449 7.14 -21.06 -14.49
CA ALA A 449 8.08 -21.89 -15.25
C ALA A 449 8.94 -22.75 -14.29
N PRO A 450 9.45 -23.94 -14.67
CA PRO A 450 10.52 -24.60 -13.88
C PRO A 450 11.78 -23.72 -13.86
N ALA A 451 12.63 -23.86 -12.84
CA ALA A 451 13.95 -23.22 -12.83
C ALA A 451 14.95 -24.04 -13.66
N ALA A 452 15.70 -23.41 -14.56
CA ALA A 452 16.67 -24.11 -15.39
C ALA A 452 17.83 -24.71 -14.55
N PRO A 453 18.17 -26.01 -14.70
CA PRO A 453 19.25 -26.64 -13.95
C PRO A 453 20.61 -25.94 -14.12
N GLY A 454 21.39 -25.91 -13.03
CA GLY A 454 22.71 -25.26 -13.01
C GLY A 454 22.69 -23.72 -13.01
N ARG A 455 21.50 -23.09 -12.90
CA ARG A 455 21.33 -21.64 -12.83
C ARG A 455 20.77 -21.19 -11.49
N VAL A 456 21.11 -19.98 -11.07
CA VAL A 456 20.47 -19.31 -9.94
C VAL A 456 19.24 -18.55 -10.46
N ALA A 457 18.06 -19.11 -10.26
CA ALA A 457 16.79 -18.51 -10.70
C ALA A 457 16.25 -17.51 -9.68
N GLN A 458 16.02 -16.28 -10.12
CA GLN A 458 15.76 -15.10 -9.29
C GLN A 458 14.59 -14.28 -9.84
N VAL A 459 13.74 -13.76 -8.96
CA VAL A 459 12.73 -12.75 -9.27
C VAL A 459 13.08 -11.45 -8.56
N VAL A 460 13.01 -10.32 -9.27
CA VAL A 460 13.18 -8.98 -8.68
C VAL A 460 11.89 -8.20 -8.90
N PHE A 461 11.12 -8.01 -7.83
CA PHE A 461 9.76 -7.48 -7.83
C PHE A 461 9.75 -6.02 -7.32
N MET A 462 9.40 -5.07 -8.20
CA MET A 462 9.49 -3.62 -7.98
C MET A 462 8.09 -3.01 -7.95
N THR A 463 7.66 -2.44 -6.81
CA THR A 463 6.30 -1.89 -6.58
C THR A 463 6.30 -0.99 -5.33
N ASP A 464 5.22 -0.25 -5.09
CA ASP A 464 4.94 0.34 -3.78
C ASP A 464 4.36 -0.70 -2.78
N GLY A 465 3.87 -1.85 -3.27
CA GLY A 465 3.24 -2.92 -2.49
C GLY A 465 1.86 -2.57 -1.92
N ALA A 466 1.21 -1.52 -2.44
CA ALA A 466 0.00 -0.93 -1.88
C ALA A 466 -1.28 -1.69 -2.28
N VAL A 467 -1.44 -2.92 -1.78
CA VAL A 467 -2.63 -3.76 -2.01
C VAL A 467 -3.34 -4.19 -0.72
N GLY A 468 -4.61 -4.57 -0.83
CA GLY A 468 -5.47 -5.05 0.27
C GLY A 468 -5.39 -6.56 0.56
N TYR A 469 -4.86 -7.36 -0.37
CA TYR A 469 -4.93 -8.83 -0.41
C TYR A 469 -3.59 -9.54 -0.16
N GLU A 470 -2.72 -8.99 0.69
CA GLU A 470 -1.33 -9.46 0.85
C GLU A 470 -1.20 -10.92 1.29
N ALA A 471 -2.11 -11.42 2.15
CA ALA A 471 -2.04 -12.78 2.69
C ALA A 471 -2.11 -13.85 1.59
N ASP A 472 -2.91 -13.59 0.57
CA ASP A 472 -2.99 -14.41 -0.65
C ASP A 472 -1.68 -14.40 -1.43
N MET A 473 -1.03 -13.24 -1.53
CA MET A 473 0.23 -13.09 -2.27
C MET A 473 1.41 -13.73 -1.55
N LEU A 474 1.47 -13.63 -0.22
CA LEU A 474 2.43 -14.37 0.60
C LEU A 474 2.23 -15.89 0.45
N THR A 475 0.98 -16.36 0.56
CA THR A 475 0.62 -17.77 0.36
C THR A 475 0.96 -18.28 -1.05
N LEU A 476 0.74 -17.45 -2.06
CA LEU A 476 1.10 -17.73 -3.46
C LEU A 476 2.62 -17.88 -3.62
N ILE A 477 3.41 -16.94 -3.08
CA ILE A 477 4.88 -16.99 -3.13
C ILE A 477 5.38 -18.26 -2.44
N GLU A 478 4.98 -18.53 -1.20
CA GLU A 478 5.41 -19.72 -0.45
C GLU A 478 5.10 -21.04 -1.19
N ARG A 479 3.92 -21.14 -1.82
CA ARG A 479 3.50 -22.35 -2.55
C ARG A 479 4.15 -22.50 -3.93
N ARG A 480 4.57 -21.41 -4.59
CA ARG A 480 5.09 -21.44 -5.97
C ARG A 480 6.60 -21.22 -6.11
N LEU A 481 7.30 -20.77 -5.06
CA LEU A 481 8.72 -20.40 -5.13
C LEU A 481 9.62 -21.52 -5.67
N GLY A 482 9.36 -22.78 -5.28
CA GLY A 482 10.18 -23.93 -5.68
C GLY A 482 11.65 -23.73 -5.31
N ALA A 483 12.54 -23.73 -6.30
CA ALA A 483 13.98 -23.47 -6.14
C ALA A 483 14.39 -21.99 -6.39
N ARG A 484 13.45 -21.09 -6.68
CA ARG A 484 13.77 -19.66 -6.92
C ARG A 484 14.10 -18.90 -5.65
N ARG A 485 14.62 -17.69 -5.82
CA ARG A 485 14.68 -16.65 -4.79
C ARG A 485 13.88 -15.43 -5.29
N PHE A 486 13.08 -14.82 -4.43
CA PHE A 486 12.20 -13.69 -4.77
C PHE A 486 12.59 -12.48 -3.89
N PHE A 487 13.03 -11.41 -4.54
CA PHE A 487 13.56 -10.18 -3.93
C PHE A 487 12.58 -9.03 -4.19
N THR A 488 12.42 -8.15 -3.21
CA THR A 488 11.48 -7.04 -3.30
C THR A 488 12.20 -5.69 -3.27
N VAL A 489 11.75 -4.77 -4.12
CA VAL A 489 12.21 -3.38 -4.17
C VAL A 489 10.99 -2.49 -3.95
N GLY A 490 10.89 -1.92 -2.74
CA GLY A 490 9.85 -0.97 -2.39
C GLY A 490 10.19 0.40 -2.94
N ILE A 491 9.29 0.95 -3.75
CA ILE A 491 9.47 2.22 -4.48
C ILE A 491 8.63 3.33 -3.85
N GLY A 492 9.10 4.58 -3.92
CA GLY A 492 8.30 5.76 -3.60
C GLY A 492 8.35 6.22 -2.13
N SER A 493 7.55 7.24 -1.82
CA SER A 493 7.60 8.01 -0.56
C SER A 493 7.07 7.28 0.69
N ALA A 494 6.20 6.27 0.53
CA ALA A 494 5.62 5.50 1.64
C ALA A 494 5.11 4.09 1.24
N PRO A 495 5.95 3.21 0.66
CA PRO A 495 5.54 1.85 0.28
C PRO A 495 5.17 0.98 1.48
N ASN A 496 4.36 -0.07 1.23
CA ASN A 496 3.92 -1.07 2.19
C ASN A 496 5.08 -1.99 2.63
N GLY A 497 5.99 -1.46 3.46
CA GLY A 497 7.22 -2.11 3.89
C GLY A 497 7.00 -3.49 4.52
N TRP A 498 5.91 -3.66 5.28
CA TRP A 498 5.52 -4.96 5.84
C TRP A 498 5.37 -6.03 4.77
N PHE A 499 4.54 -5.79 3.74
CA PHE A 499 4.34 -6.75 2.66
C PHE A 499 5.65 -7.03 1.93
N MET A 500 6.42 -6.00 1.62
CA MET A 500 7.68 -6.14 0.89
C MET A 500 8.72 -6.94 1.69
N ARG A 501 8.81 -6.76 3.02
CA ARG A 501 9.62 -7.60 3.92
C ARG A 501 9.13 -9.05 3.92
N LYS A 502 7.83 -9.28 4.11
CA LYS A 502 7.25 -10.63 4.23
C LYS A 502 7.36 -11.41 2.92
N ALA A 503 7.13 -10.76 1.77
CA ALA A 503 7.25 -11.35 0.45
C ALA A 503 8.72 -11.71 0.12
N ALA A 504 9.69 -10.89 0.52
CA ALA A 504 11.11 -11.25 0.43
C ALA A 504 11.48 -12.42 1.35
N ALA A 505 11.00 -12.43 2.61
CA ALA A 505 11.26 -13.51 3.56
C ALA A 505 10.68 -14.85 3.10
N ALA A 506 9.39 -14.88 2.72
CA ALA A 506 8.75 -16.02 2.05
C ALA A 506 9.49 -16.42 0.76
N GLY A 507 10.01 -15.44 0.05
CA GLY A 507 10.83 -15.56 -1.16
C GLY A 507 12.26 -16.05 -0.97
N ARG A 508 12.76 -16.21 0.26
CA ARG A 508 14.19 -16.43 0.57
C ARG A 508 15.13 -15.38 -0.03
N GLY A 509 14.68 -14.13 -0.12
CA GLY A 509 15.42 -12.98 -0.63
C GLY A 509 15.46 -11.79 0.34
N SER A 510 16.08 -10.70 -0.10
CA SER A 510 16.17 -9.42 0.62
C SER A 510 15.09 -8.44 0.14
N TYR A 511 14.57 -7.65 1.08
CA TYR A 511 13.84 -6.41 0.80
C TYR A 511 14.83 -5.25 0.66
N THR A 512 14.60 -4.38 -0.33
CA THR A 512 15.35 -3.13 -0.59
C THR A 512 14.35 -1.98 -0.65
N TYR A 513 14.67 -0.84 -0.03
CA TYR A 513 13.87 0.39 -0.13
C TYR A 513 14.58 1.43 -1.01
N ILE A 514 13.80 2.13 -1.83
CA ILE A 514 14.20 3.29 -2.62
C ILE A 514 13.12 4.35 -2.41
N GLY A 515 13.44 5.42 -1.70
CA GLY A 515 12.53 6.55 -1.51
C GLY A 515 12.69 7.62 -2.59
N ARG A 516 13.92 7.79 -3.11
CA ARG A 516 14.26 8.83 -4.09
C ARG A 516 15.13 8.33 -5.26
N VAL A 517 15.04 9.04 -6.38
CA VAL A 517 15.70 8.69 -7.67
C VAL A 517 17.23 8.55 -7.54
N GLU A 518 17.87 9.40 -6.74
CA GLU A 518 19.34 9.42 -6.59
C GLU A 518 19.85 8.27 -5.71
N GLU A 519 18.98 7.60 -4.96
CA GLU A 519 19.36 6.43 -4.16
C GLU A 519 19.46 5.16 -5.03
N VAL A 520 18.74 5.12 -6.16
CA VAL A 520 18.52 3.91 -6.98
C VAL A 520 19.82 3.15 -7.26
N GLU A 521 20.85 3.84 -7.74
CA GLU A 521 22.09 3.20 -8.19
C GLU A 521 22.89 2.60 -7.03
N ARG A 522 22.85 3.24 -5.85
CA ARG A 522 23.44 2.70 -4.62
C ARG A 522 22.63 1.50 -4.11
N ARG A 523 21.32 1.68 -3.89
CA ARG A 523 20.42 0.66 -3.31
C ARG A 523 20.39 -0.61 -4.17
N MET A 524 20.33 -0.45 -5.50
CA MET A 524 20.41 -1.57 -6.43
C MET A 524 21.82 -2.16 -6.49
N GLY A 525 22.89 -1.36 -6.35
CA GLY A 525 24.26 -1.87 -6.20
C GLY A 525 24.41 -2.80 -4.98
N GLU A 526 23.91 -2.38 -3.82
CA GLU A 526 23.84 -3.18 -2.58
C GLU A 526 23.07 -4.51 -2.83
N LEU A 527 21.91 -4.44 -3.51
CA LEU A 527 21.13 -5.63 -3.89
C LEU A 527 21.88 -6.56 -4.87
N TYR A 528 22.56 -6.04 -5.89
CA TYR A 528 23.25 -6.87 -6.87
C TYR A 528 24.54 -7.52 -6.35
N ALA A 529 25.15 -6.96 -5.30
CA ALA A 529 26.19 -7.62 -4.52
C ALA A 529 25.62 -8.87 -3.79
N LYS A 530 24.47 -8.74 -3.10
CA LYS A 530 23.77 -9.88 -2.47
C LYS A 530 23.38 -10.96 -3.48
N LEU A 531 22.87 -10.55 -4.65
CA LEU A 531 22.50 -11.46 -5.74
C LEU A 531 23.70 -12.19 -6.37
N ALA A 532 24.94 -11.79 -6.07
CA ALA A 532 26.16 -12.43 -6.57
C ALA A 532 26.70 -13.55 -5.67
N HIS A 533 26.51 -13.46 -4.35
CA HIS A 533 27.13 -14.37 -3.39
C HIS A 533 26.16 -14.72 -2.24
N PRO A 534 25.57 -15.94 -2.20
CA PRO A 534 25.09 -16.50 -0.96
C PRO A 534 26.31 -16.78 -0.08
N MET A 535 26.42 -16.13 1.09
CA MET A 535 27.66 -16.17 1.87
C MET A 535 27.77 -17.40 2.76
N VAL A 536 26.72 -17.69 3.52
CA VAL A 536 26.72 -18.72 4.57
C VAL A 536 25.48 -19.60 4.49
N GLY A 537 25.68 -20.91 4.37
CA GLY A 537 24.64 -21.92 4.53
C GLY A 537 24.76 -22.65 5.87
N ASP A 538 23.92 -23.67 6.09
CA ASP A 538 23.97 -24.58 7.24
C ASP A 538 23.99 -23.88 8.62
N LEU A 539 23.31 -22.73 8.75
CA LEU A 539 23.34 -21.93 9.97
C LEU A 539 22.78 -22.70 11.18
N GLN A 540 23.56 -22.72 12.26
CA GLN A 540 23.23 -23.30 13.55
C GLN A 540 23.48 -22.28 14.66
N LEU A 541 22.60 -22.26 15.66
CA LEU A 541 22.69 -21.41 16.85
C LEU A 541 22.59 -22.30 18.09
N ARG A 542 23.45 -22.04 19.07
CA ARG A 542 23.42 -22.64 20.41
C ARG A 542 23.70 -21.58 21.46
N PHE A 543 23.10 -21.72 22.64
CA PHE A 543 23.34 -20.82 23.78
C PHE A 543 24.09 -21.55 24.89
N GLU A 544 24.96 -20.83 25.59
CA GLU A 544 25.67 -21.30 26.78
C GLU A 544 24.94 -20.85 28.06
N GLY A 545 25.01 -21.65 29.13
CA GLY A 545 24.40 -21.36 30.44
C GLY A 545 22.89 -21.59 30.51
N ALA A 546 22.14 -21.28 29.45
CA ALA A 546 20.70 -21.51 29.35
C ALA A 546 20.30 -22.02 27.96
N GLN A 547 19.15 -22.69 27.87
CA GLN A 547 18.50 -23.03 26.61
C GLN A 547 17.23 -22.18 26.41
N PRO A 548 16.88 -21.81 25.17
CA PRO A 548 15.67 -21.04 24.91
C PRO A 548 14.43 -21.90 25.18
N LEU A 549 13.34 -21.25 25.63
CA LEU A 549 12.06 -21.91 25.94
C LEU A 549 11.26 -22.25 24.67
N GLU A 550 11.51 -21.55 23.58
CA GLU A 550 10.92 -21.78 22.26
C GLU A 550 12.00 -22.11 21.22
N ALA A 551 11.61 -22.81 20.15
CA ALA A 551 12.50 -23.03 19.01
C ALA A 551 12.81 -21.70 18.31
N VAL A 552 14.10 -21.39 18.17
CA VAL A 552 14.57 -20.18 17.47
C VAL A 552 14.75 -20.49 15.99
N ALA A 553 14.04 -19.76 15.13
CA ALA A 553 14.21 -19.84 13.69
C ALA A 553 15.45 -19.05 13.22
N LEU A 554 16.21 -19.62 12.29
CA LEU A 554 17.31 -18.97 11.57
C LEU A 554 16.96 -18.85 10.08
N PRO A 555 17.51 -17.87 9.35
CA PRO A 555 17.48 -17.89 7.89
C PRO A 555 18.30 -19.11 7.38
N GLY A 556 17.78 -19.82 6.38
CA GLY A 556 18.46 -21.01 5.82
C GLY A 556 19.71 -20.70 5.01
N GLU A 557 19.80 -19.49 4.45
CA GLU A 557 20.97 -18.93 3.78
C GLU A 557 21.14 -17.48 4.25
N LEU A 558 22.38 -17.00 4.35
CA LEU A 558 22.69 -15.61 4.71
C LEU A 558 23.40 -14.89 3.57
N TYR A 559 22.94 -13.68 3.27
CA TYR A 559 23.46 -12.84 2.18
C TYR A 559 24.52 -11.85 2.65
N ALA A 560 25.31 -11.33 1.69
CA ALA A 560 26.32 -10.32 1.97
C ALA A 560 25.71 -9.05 2.58
N GLY A 561 26.31 -8.57 3.67
CA GLY A 561 25.81 -7.41 4.41
C GLY A 561 24.53 -7.66 5.21
N GLU A 562 23.96 -8.87 5.26
CA GLU A 562 22.81 -9.16 6.13
C GLU A 562 23.26 -9.78 7.46
N PRO A 563 22.85 -9.22 8.62
CA PRO A 563 23.16 -9.78 9.91
C PRO A 563 22.15 -10.87 10.31
N VAL A 564 22.62 -11.88 11.04
CA VAL A 564 21.75 -12.75 11.84
C VAL A 564 21.18 -11.89 12.96
N VAL A 565 19.86 -11.68 12.95
CA VAL A 565 19.11 -11.05 14.05
C VAL A 565 18.19 -12.10 14.66
N VAL A 566 18.34 -12.32 15.96
CA VAL A 566 17.64 -13.37 16.70
C VAL A 566 17.18 -12.82 18.04
N GLN A 567 15.93 -13.10 18.41
CA GLN A 567 15.39 -12.86 19.74
C GLN A 567 15.00 -14.20 20.37
N ALA A 568 15.23 -14.36 21.68
CA ALA A 568 14.95 -15.60 22.40
C ALA A 568 14.58 -15.34 23.86
N ARG A 569 13.78 -16.24 24.46
CA ARG A 569 13.38 -16.20 25.87
C ARG A 569 13.92 -17.43 26.61
N PHE A 570 14.34 -17.24 27.85
CA PHE A 570 15.02 -18.23 28.69
C PHE A 570 14.48 -18.20 30.12
N ALA A 571 14.52 -19.32 30.85
CA ALA A 571 14.22 -19.36 32.29
C ALA A 571 15.40 -18.94 33.19
N SER A 572 16.60 -18.79 32.62
CA SER A 572 17.82 -18.36 33.31
C SER A 572 18.72 -17.57 32.34
N ALA A 573 19.65 -16.78 32.87
CA ALA A 573 20.52 -15.94 32.04
C ALA A 573 21.47 -16.79 31.17
N PRO A 574 21.44 -16.68 29.82
CA PRO A 574 22.46 -17.26 28.96
C PRO A 574 23.77 -16.46 29.09
N SER A 575 24.92 -17.14 29.10
CA SER A 575 26.25 -16.50 29.21
C SER A 575 26.85 -16.10 27.87
N ALA A 576 26.45 -16.77 26.79
CA ALA A 576 26.85 -16.45 25.42
C ALA A 576 25.87 -17.06 24.40
N ALA A 577 25.85 -16.50 23.20
CA ALA A 577 25.32 -17.14 22.00
C ALA A 577 26.49 -17.60 21.11
N ILE A 578 26.35 -18.75 20.46
CA ILE A 578 27.31 -19.25 19.47
C ILE A 578 26.57 -19.52 18.17
N VAL A 579 27.00 -18.92 17.09
CA VAL A 579 26.49 -19.18 15.73
C VAL A 579 27.59 -19.85 14.92
N SER A 580 27.24 -20.87 14.15
CA SER A 580 28.14 -21.52 13.19
C SER A 580 27.43 -21.78 11.86
N GLY A 581 28.20 -21.99 10.78
CA GLY A 581 27.66 -22.32 9.46
C GLY A 581 28.77 -22.58 8.44
N THR A 582 28.40 -22.81 7.18
CA THR A 582 29.32 -23.12 6.08
C THR A 582 29.45 -21.91 5.14
N ALA A 583 30.62 -21.26 5.12
CA ALA A 583 30.92 -20.12 4.27
C ALA A 583 31.96 -20.52 3.20
N GLY A 584 31.57 -20.47 1.92
CA GLY A 584 32.47 -20.85 0.81
C GLY A 584 32.97 -22.32 0.81
N GLY A 585 32.37 -23.19 1.63
CA GLY A 585 32.83 -24.57 1.91
C GLY A 585 33.69 -24.71 3.17
N ILE A 586 34.02 -23.60 3.85
CA ILE A 586 34.75 -23.57 5.12
C ILE A 586 33.75 -23.45 6.27
N ARG A 587 33.93 -24.22 7.35
CA ARG A 587 33.12 -24.05 8.57
C ARG A 587 33.55 -22.80 9.34
N TRP A 588 32.60 -21.91 9.58
CA TRP A 588 32.72 -20.73 10.44
C TRP A 588 32.01 -20.95 11.77
N GLU A 589 32.54 -20.36 12.85
CA GLU A 589 31.86 -20.23 14.15
C GLU A 589 32.21 -18.88 14.79
N SER A 590 31.26 -18.29 15.52
CA SER A 590 31.42 -17.05 16.28
C SER A 590 30.73 -17.18 17.64
N ARG A 591 31.45 -16.89 18.73
CA ARG A 591 30.95 -16.88 20.11
C ARG A 591 30.80 -15.44 20.60
N VAL A 592 29.60 -15.08 21.01
CA VAL A 592 29.16 -13.73 21.37
C VAL A 592 28.75 -13.72 22.85
N PRO A 593 29.57 -13.18 23.77
CA PRO A 593 29.23 -13.09 25.19
C PRO A 593 27.95 -12.27 25.41
N ALA A 594 27.14 -12.68 26.38
CA ALA A 594 26.00 -11.89 26.83
C ALA A 594 26.46 -10.64 27.59
N ALA A 595 25.81 -9.50 27.31
CA ALA A 595 25.98 -8.26 28.05
C ALA A 595 24.61 -7.75 28.55
N PRO A 596 24.55 -7.02 29.68
CA PRO A 596 23.30 -6.44 30.16
C PRO A 596 22.64 -5.49 29.15
N GLY A 597 21.31 -5.45 29.18
CA GLY A 597 20.44 -4.58 28.39
C GLY A 597 19.15 -4.25 29.13
N GLU A 598 19.21 -4.13 30.45
CA GLU A 598 18.06 -3.81 31.31
C GLU A 598 17.38 -2.50 30.91
N GLY A 599 16.06 -2.51 30.81
CA GLY A 599 15.26 -1.33 30.45
C GLY A 599 15.25 -1.00 28.96
N SER A 600 15.79 -1.88 28.10
CA SER A 600 15.74 -1.68 26.65
C SER A 600 14.46 -2.25 26.01
N GLY A 601 13.76 -3.19 26.67
CA GLY A 601 12.52 -3.79 26.16
C GLY A 601 12.74 -4.92 25.16
N LEU A 602 13.78 -5.73 25.37
CA LEU A 602 14.00 -6.97 24.62
C LEU A 602 12.81 -7.92 24.79
N HIS A 603 12.11 -7.87 25.92
CA HIS A 603 10.87 -8.62 26.13
C HIS A 603 9.77 -8.27 25.12
N ALA A 604 9.59 -6.98 24.79
CA ALA A 604 8.57 -6.51 23.87
C ALA A 604 8.95 -6.84 22.42
N ALA A 605 10.24 -6.70 22.08
CA ALA A 605 10.79 -7.13 20.80
C ALA A 605 10.53 -8.63 20.56
N TRP A 606 11.00 -9.50 21.49
CA TRP A 606 10.80 -10.94 21.42
C TRP A 606 9.31 -11.31 21.30
N ALA A 607 8.46 -10.69 22.12
CA ALA A 607 7.02 -10.96 22.09
C ALA A 607 6.42 -10.59 20.74
N ARG A 608 6.81 -9.44 20.17
CA ARG A 608 6.38 -8.99 18.85
C ARG A 608 6.89 -9.87 17.71
N GLN A 609 8.08 -10.47 17.82
CA GLN A 609 8.54 -11.50 16.87
C GLN A 609 7.73 -12.79 17.01
N ARG A 610 7.52 -13.30 18.24
CA ARG A 610 6.75 -14.54 18.46
C ARG A 610 5.28 -14.39 18.05
N ILE A 611 4.67 -13.23 18.30
CA ILE A 611 3.33 -12.85 17.82
C ILE A 611 3.26 -12.87 16.29
N GLU A 612 4.31 -12.39 15.59
CA GLU A 612 4.34 -12.47 14.13
C GLU A 612 4.50 -13.92 13.62
N THR A 613 5.34 -14.73 14.27
CA THR A 613 5.46 -16.16 13.92
C THR A 613 4.14 -16.91 14.13
N LEU A 614 3.45 -16.66 15.25
CA LEU A 614 2.12 -17.21 15.52
C LEU A 614 1.07 -16.72 14.51
N GLY A 615 1.15 -15.45 14.06
CA GLY A 615 0.31 -14.93 12.98
C GLY A 615 0.50 -15.69 11.67
N ASP A 616 1.76 -15.98 11.31
CA ASP A 616 2.10 -16.79 10.13
C ASP A 616 1.67 -18.27 10.31
N GLU A 617 1.76 -18.84 11.52
CA GLU A 617 1.24 -20.17 11.86
C GLU A 617 -0.29 -20.21 11.67
N ILE A 618 -1.03 -19.20 12.17
CA ILE A 618 -2.49 -19.06 12.00
C ILE A 618 -2.86 -18.95 10.52
N ALA A 619 -2.12 -18.16 9.73
CA ALA A 619 -2.40 -17.94 8.31
C ALA A 619 -2.21 -19.22 7.45
N ARG A 620 -1.30 -20.12 7.86
CA ARG A 620 -1.07 -21.40 7.17
C ARG A 620 -1.94 -22.56 7.68
N ALA A 621 -2.55 -22.43 8.86
CA ALA A 621 -3.31 -23.49 9.50
C ALA A 621 -4.60 -23.83 8.74
N SER A 622 -4.70 -25.07 8.26
CA SER A 622 -5.89 -25.59 7.56
C SER A 622 -6.46 -26.82 8.26
N GLY A 623 -7.77 -26.81 8.55
CA GLY A 623 -8.54 -28.00 8.88
C GLY A 623 -8.94 -28.23 10.35
N ASP A 624 -8.34 -27.53 11.32
CA ASP A 624 -8.74 -27.64 12.75
C ASP A 624 -8.93 -26.27 13.41
N ALA A 625 -10.18 -25.96 13.76
CA ALA A 625 -10.55 -24.75 14.49
C ALA A 625 -9.95 -24.71 15.91
N ALA A 626 -9.78 -25.85 16.59
CA ALA A 626 -9.21 -25.90 17.93
C ALA A 626 -7.70 -25.63 17.93
N SER A 627 -6.97 -26.02 16.86
CA SER A 627 -5.58 -25.62 16.64
C SER A 627 -5.45 -24.13 16.37
N ILE A 628 -6.30 -23.57 15.51
CA ILE A 628 -6.32 -22.13 15.23
C ILE A 628 -6.62 -21.34 16.52
N GLU A 629 -7.61 -21.76 17.31
CA GLU A 629 -7.96 -21.05 18.55
C GLU A 629 -6.87 -21.16 19.62
N ARG A 630 -6.15 -22.29 19.71
CA ARG A 630 -4.96 -22.42 20.57
C ARG A 630 -3.82 -21.48 20.17
N LEU A 631 -3.66 -21.17 18.88
CA LEU A 631 -2.67 -20.19 18.42
C LEU A 631 -3.13 -18.76 18.70
N ARG A 632 -4.42 -18.44 18.50
CA ARG A 632 -5.02 -17.14 18.85
C ARG A 632 -4.90 -16.84 20.34
N ALA A 633 -5.18 -17.83 21.19
CA ALA A 633 -4.98 -17.74 22.64
C ALA A 633 -3.52 -17.38 22.97
N GLN A 634 -2.52 -18.04 22.37
CA GLN A 634 -1.11 -17.68 22.57
C GLN A 634 -0.79 -16.23 22.16
N VAL A 635 -1.30 -15.74 21.02
CA VAL A 635 -1.09 -14.35 20.58
C VAL A 635 -1.75 -13.35 21.53
N ARG A 636 -2.94 -13.67 22.04
CA ARG A 636 -3.66 -12.86 23.03
C ARG A 636 -2.92 -12.83 24.37
N ASP A 637 -2.52 -13.99 24.86
CA ASP A 637 -1.93 -14.15 26.19
C ASP A 637 -0.51 -13.53 26.24
N LEU A 638 0.25 -13.60 25.14
CA LEU A 638 1.49 -12.83 24.95
C LEU A 638 1.23 -11.30 24.92
N GLY A 639 0.17 -10.86 24.23
CA GLY A 639 -0.24 -9.45 24.22
C GLY A 639 -0.58 -8.92 25.61
N LEU A 640 -1.30 -9.70 26.41
CA LEU A 640 -1.61 -9.37 27.80
C LEU A 640 -0.34 -9.36 28.68
N ALA A 641 0.50 -10.40 28.60
CA ALA A 641 1.69 -10.55 29.43
C ALA A 641 2.78 -9.50 29.16
N HIS A 642 2.93 -9.06 27.90
CA HIS A 642 3.91 -8.04 27.52
C HIS A 642 3.30 -6.66 27.23
N HIS A 643 2.03 -6.46 27.59
CA HIS A 643 1.26 -5.22 27.43
C HIS A 643 1.19 -4.69 25.98
N LEU A 644 1.30 -5.59 24.99
CA LEU A 644 1.34 -5.26 23.56
C LEU A 644 -0.05 -5.27 22.93
N VAL A 645 -0.34 -4.29 22.07
CA VAL A 645 -1.51 -4.33 21.18
C VAL A 645 -1.32 -5.40 20.09
N THR A 646 -2.31 -6.28 19.92
CA THR A 646 -2.29 -7.35 18.91
C THR A 646 -3.63 -7.45 18.17
N ALA A 647 -3.76 -8.40 17.23
CA ALA A 647 -5.04 -8.70 16.60
C ALA A 647 -6.16 -9.06 17.61
N TYR A 648 -5.79 -9.57 18.81
CA TYR A 648 -6.70 -10.09 19.85
C TYR A 648 -6.65 -9.30 21.16
N THR A 649 -5.86 -8.23 21.25
CA THR A 649 -5.74 -7.37 22.43
C THR A 649 -5.70 -5.89 22.05
N SER A 650 -6.25 -5.04 22.92
CA SER A 650 -6.39 -3.60 22.67
C SER A 650 -6.12 -2.80 23.94
N LEU A 651 -5.52 -1.63 23.80
CA LEU A 651 -5.31 -0.69 24.91
C LEU A 651 -6.58 0.14 25.11
N VAL A 652 -7.19 0.09 26.28
CA VAL A 652 -8.37 0.90 26.64
C VAL A 652 -8.06 1.84 27.80
N ALA A 653 -8.36 3.13 27.60
CA ALA A 653 -8.21 4.20 28.57
C ALA A 653 -9.60 4.75 28.91
N VAL A 654 -9.93 4.94 30.19
CA VAL A 654 -11.22 5.53 30.63
C VAL A 654 -10.98 6.54 31.74
N ASP A 655 -11.45 7.76 31.53
CA ASP A 655 -11.48 8.82 32.53
C ASP A 655 -12.71 8.66 33.42
N VAL A 656 -12.51 8.32 34.68
CA VAL A 656 -13.60 8.04 35.62
C VAL A 656 -14.43 9.28 36.00
N THR A 657 -14.07 10.48 35.55
CA THR A 657 -14.88 11.70 35.73
C THR A 657 -15.72 11.95 34.48
N PRO A 658 -17.07 11.90 34.56
CA PRO A 658 -17.95 12.22 33.43
C PRO A 658 -17.64 13.61 32.88
N ALA A 659 -17.54 13.73 31.56
CA ALA A 659 -17.27 14.98 30.87
C ALA A 659 -18.51 15.49 30.13
N ARG A 660 -19.20 14.59 29.39
CA ARG A 660 -20.41 14.90 28.63
C ARG A 660 -21.66 14.78 29.53
N PRO A 661 -22.59 15.76 29.52
CA PRO A 661 -23.94 15.58 30.04
C PRO A 661 -24.65 14.39 29.38
N ALA A 662 -25.47 13.66 30.15
CA ALA A 662 -26.10 12.41 29.70
C ALA A 662 -27.07 12.60 28.53
N ASP A 663 -27.66 13.80 28.42
CA ASP A 663 -28.63 14.26 27.42
C ASP A 663 -28.02 14.83 26.13
N ALA A 664 -26.70 15.09 26.09
CA ALA A 664 -26.04 15.66 24.91
C ALA A 664 -25.74 14.60 23.82
N PRO A 665 -26.04 14.87 22.52
CA PRO A 665 -25.92 13.91 21.41
C PRO A 665 -24.51 13.76 20.79
N LEU A 666 -24.37 12.80 19.84
CA LEU A 666 -23.15 12.32 19.15
C LEU A 666 -23.56 11.73 17.75
N THR A 667 -22.89 11.96 16.59
CA THR A 667 -23.43 11.56 15.22
C THR A 667 -22.40 11.03 14.15
N SER A 668 -22.52 11.20 12.80
CA SER A 668 -21.61 10.55 11.79
C SER A 668 -21.77 10.97 10.29
N THR A 669 -20.66 10.88 9.51
CA THR A 669 -20.40 10.87 8.01
C THR A 669 -18.84 11.04 7.83
N THR A 670 -18.16 11.40 6.71
CA THR A 670 -16.66 11.51 6.65
C THR A 670 -16.03 12.73 5.93
N VAL A 671 -14.73 13.04 6.21
CA VAL A 671 -13.89 14.13 5.67
C VAL A 671 -12.45 13.67 5.26
N PRO A 672 -11.75 14.34 4.32
CA PRO A 672 -10.67 13.74 3.47
C PRO A 672 -9.21 13.50 3.93
N THR A 673 -8.44 12.88 3.02
CA THR A 673 -7.07 12.32 3.12
C THR A 673 -5.91 13.22 2.60
N HIS A 674 -4.66 12.77 2.64
CA HIS A 674 -3.53 13.34 1.87
C HIS A 674 -2.91 12.20 1.05
N LEU A 675 -2.47 12.47 -0.19
CA LEU A 675 -1.64 11.51 -0.93
C LEU A 675 -0.19 11.51 -0.39
N PRO A 676 0.55 10.39 -0.52
CA PRO A 676 2.00 10.37 -0.36
C PRO A 676 2.69 11.32 -1.36
N ASP A 677 3.86 11.84 -1.00
CA ASP A 677 4.65 12.70 -1.88
C ASP A 677 4.93 12.04 -3.25
N GLY A 678 4.77 12.82 -4.32
CA GLY A 678 5.00 12.39 -5.69
C GLY A 678 3.87 11.57 -6.35
N TRP A 679 2.78 11.23 -5.64
CA TRP A 679 1.62 10.53 -6.23
C TRP A 679 0.73 11.48 -7.04
N GLU A 680 0.32 11.05 -8.23
CA GLU A 680 -0.57 11.81 -9.12
C GLU A 680 -2.03 11.35 -8.99
N LEU A 681 -2.91 12.22 -8.49
CA LEU A 681 -4.28 11.86 -8.13
C LEU A 681 -5.11 11.29 -9.29
N GLU A 682 -4.98 11.87 -10.49
CA GLU A 682 -5.68 11.44 -11.70
C GLU A 682 -5.17 10.11 -12.25
N ALA A 683 -3.94 9.70 -11.92
CA ALA A 683 -3.39 8.40 -12.28
C ALA A 683 -3.88 7.31 -11.33
N VAL A 684 -3.89 7.57 -10.02
CA VAL A 684 -4.32 6.64 -8.96
C VAL A 684 -5.79 6.23 -9.09
N LEU A 685 -6.66 7.17 -9.46
CA LEU A 685 -8.11 6.98 -9.56
C LEU A 685 -8.62 6.83 -10.99
N GLY A 686 -7.71 6.98 -11.97
CA GLY A 686 -8.04 7.05 -13.39
C GLY A 686 -8.75 8.36 -13.79
N GLN A 687 -8.71 8.65 -15.10
CA GLN A 687 -9.23 9.88 -15.70
C GLN A 687 -10.78 9.99 -15.74
N GLY A 688 -11.50 9.19 -14.94
CA GLY A 688 -12.95 9.02 -15.01
C GLY A 688 -13.76 9.57 -13.83
N GLU A 689 -13.23 9.54 -12.61
CA GLU A 689 -14.05 9.81 -11.40
C GLU A 689 -14.20 11.29 -11.08
N LEU A 690 -13.13 12.09 -11.24
CA LEU A 690 -13.13 13.53 -10.92
C LEU A 690 -13.98 14.39 -11.89
N ALA A 691 -14.59 13.79 -12.91
CA ALA A 691 -15.37 14.48 -13.95
C ALA A 691 -16.88 14.21 -13.94
N GLN A 692 -17.41 13.33 -13.07
CA GLN A 692 -18.83 12.94 -13.12
C GLN A 692 -19.84 14.04 -12.71
N GLY A 693 -19.38 15.22 -12.31
CA GLY A 693 -20.22 16.43 -12.25
C GLY A 693 -20.71 16.91 -13.63
N ALA A 694 -20.01 16.56 -14.71
CA ALA A 694 -20.42 16.82 -16.08
C ALA A 694 -21.16 15.60 -16.67
N THR A 695 -22.44 15.47 -16.35
CA THR A 695 -23.31 14.58 -17.16
C THR A 695 -23.17 14.93 -18.64
N PRO A 696 -23.23 13.94 -19.56
CA PRO A 696 -23.15 14.21 -21.00
C PRO A 696 -24.40 14.95 -21.53
N ALA A 697 -25.22 15.56 -20.66
CA ALA A 697 -26.35 16.41 -20.98
C ALA A 697 -25.97 17.53 -21.96
N ALA A 698 -24.78 18.13 -21.85
CA ALA A 698 -24.32 19.11 -22.85
C ALA A 698 -24.21 18.50 -24.27
N LEU A 699 -23.72 17.27 -24.37
CA LEU A 699 -23.60 16.52 -25.63
C LEU A 699 -24.96 16.02 -26.14
N HIS A 700 -25.84 15.56 -25.24
CA HIS A 700 -27.20 15.11 -25.58
C HIS A 700 -28.13 16.27 -25.95
N VAL A 701 -27.97 17.44 -25.32
CA VAL A 701 -28.66 18.69 -25.69
C VAL A 701 -28.10 19.24 -27.00
N ALA A 702 -26.79 19.19 -27.24
CA ALA A 702 -26.22 19.56 -28.54
C ALA A 702 -26.72 18.64 -29.67
N ALA A 703 -26.72 17.31 -29.46
CA ALA A 703 -27.28 16.35 -30.40
C ALA A 703 -28.80 16.53 -30.59
N GLY A 704 -29.54 16.78 -29.51
CA GLY A 704 -30.98 17.06 -29.53
C GLY A 704 -31.31 18.33 -30.30
N LEU A 705 -30.58 19.43 -30.08
CA LEU A 705 -30.72 20.68 -30.82
C LEU A 705 -30.34 20.53 -32.30
N LEU A 706 -29.30 19.75 -32.60
CA LEU A 706 -28.90 19.44 -33.98
C LEU A 706 -30.00 18.65 -34.72
N LEU A 707 -30.58 17.63 -34.07
CA LEU A 707 -31.70 16.87 -34.60
C LEU A 707 -32.97 17.72 -34.73
N LEU A 708 -33.24 18.63 -33.79
CA LEU A 708 -34.36 19.57 -33.87
C LEU A 708 -34.20 20.55 -35.05
N ALA A 709 -32.98 21.07 -35.26
CA ALA A 709 -32.66 21.94 -36.39
C ALA A 709 -32.79 21.21 -37.74
N LEU A 710 -32.33 19.96 -37.81
CA LEU A 710 -32.50 19.09 -38.97
C LEU A 710 -33.98 18.77 -39.25
N ALA A 711 -34.80 18.58 -38.22
CA ALA A 711 -36.24 18.38 -38.34
C ALA A 711 -37.01 19.66 -38.76
N LEU A 712 -36.50 20.85 -38.45
CA LEU A 712 -37.11 22.13 -38.81
C LEU A 712 -36.73 22.65 -40.20
N LEU A 713 -35.60 22.21 -40.77
CA LEU A 713 -35.15 22.60 -42.12
C LEU A 713 -36.21 22.37 -43.23
N PRO A 714 -36.94 21.23 -43.28
CA PRO A 714 -38.02 21.03 -44.26
C PRO A 714 -39.20 21.99 -44.06
N ALA A 715 -39.53 22.38 -42.82
CA ALA A 715 -40.62 23.30 -42.52
C ALA A 715 -40.32 24.75 -42.92
N LEU A 716 -39.03 25.13 -42.95
CA LEU A 716 -38.56 26.44 -43.40
C LEU A 716 -38.43 26.55 -44.94
N ALA A 717 -38.32 25.42 -45.65
CA ALA A 717 -38.20 25.39 -47.11
C ALA A 717 -39.32 26.14 -47.88
N PRO A 718 -40.63 25.99 -47.57
CA PRO A 718 -41.67 26.78 -48.23
C PRO A 718 -41.58 28.28 -47.94
N ALA A 719 -41.15 28.68 -46.74
CA ALA A 719 -40.98 30.09 -46.38
C ALA A 719 -39.80 30.75 -47.12
N LEU A 720 -38.68 30.03 -47.30
CA LEU A 720 -37.58 30.51 -48.16
C LEU A 720 -38.00 30.57 -49.63
N ARG A 721 -38.73 29.57 -50.15
CA ARG A 721 -39.24 29.60 -51.53
C ARG A 721 -40.20 30.76 -51.76
N ALA A 722 -41.08 31.08 -50.81
CA ALA A 722 -41.97 32.24 -50.89
C ALA A 722 -41.20 33.58 -50.93
N ARG A 723 -40.12 33.72 -50.15
CA ARG A 723 -39.25 34.92 -50.22
C ARG A 723 -38.44 35.02 -51.51
N LEU A 724 -37.96 33.90 -52.05
CA LEU A 724 -37.20 33.86 -53.31
C LEU A 724 -38.08 34.04 -54.55
N ALA A 725 -39.37 33.70 -54.47
CA ALA A 725 -40.35 33.98 -55.54
C ALA A 725 -40.86 35.44 -55.52
N ALA A 726 -40.59 36.21 -54.46
CA ALA A 726 -41.05 37.58 -54.27
C ALA A 726 -40.02 38.64 -54.73
N HIS A 727 -39.34 38.41 -55.85
CA HIS A 727 -38.54 39.41 -56.55
C HIS A 727 -38.96 39.50 -58.03
N PRO A 728 -39.71 40.55 -58.43
CA PRO A 728 -40.06 40.73 -59.83
C PRO A 728 -38.83 41.12 -60.64
N ALA A 729 -38.46 40.30 -61.62
CA ALA A 729 -37.49 40.68 -62.64
C ALA A 729 -38.11 41.76 -63.55
N GLY A 730 -37.56 42.97 -63.52
CA GLY A 730 -38.04 44.08 -64.35
C GLY A 730 -36.92 45.04 -64.75
N GLY A 731 -36.81 45.33 -66.05
CA GLY A 731 -36.04 46.47 -66.57
C GLY A 731 -34.72 46.16 -67.27
N ALA A 732 -34.76 45.43 -68.38
CA ALA A 732 -33.62 45.35 -69.33
C ALA A 732 -34.07 45.30 -70.81
N ARG A 733 -34.97 46.24 -71.17
CA ARG A 733 -35.68 46.40 -72.47
C ARG A 733 -36.82 45.42 -72.72
#